data_AF-A0A9W9YFB2-F1
#
_entry.id   AF-A0A9W9YFB2-F1
#
_cell.length_a   1.000
_cell.length_b   1.000
_cell.length_c   1.000
_cell.angle_alpha   90.00
_cell.angle_beta   90.00
_cell.angle_gamma   90.00
#
_symmetry.space_group_name_H-M   'P 1'
#
loop_
_entity.id
_entity.type
_entity.pdbx_description
1 polymer ?
#
loop_
_entity_poly.entity_id
_entity_poly.type
_entity_poly.pdbx_seq_one_letter_code
_entity_poly.pdbx_strand_id
1 'polypeptide(L)'
;MATTIFKLLLLAFIGREYVYGSLRSIGLGQRYPNADEIDTCGNIRDVIRRNSARYRKILVRNTNSEIAFANDDCRRMSARAKSKLDVLGSRVRQQWSNIKLKVTLAWTDQIMPQAPISLHYEGRALRLQTSDGDRQKLSTLAGLAVEAGFDWVHYATSSYIHASVIRDVCQTSVDLAFILDSSGSVGSYNFKKVKIFVKNIVDFFNIGSSGTHVAVVTYSTYTKLEFNLKAYYTKTSIKNAVGNIKYRAGWTYTADALDFVRTNIFTTSQGMRPDQGIPKVTVLLTDGYSNGRGVSGPAKQLRKLGVNIFSIGVGHYVNPAELNDIASDPDSTHVFRMNSFNDLNGWVDKLSAVSCDEGASISSCDDTITTVESDTFKYFRTQFSTVANNRISVEVRDIEGISHLYASLTSTNPGPMDPASAKNESNISPRAISLSLSAANTIVYVAVQGQEQSNKFKLSMWDALFSQDTYVTSVKEEQSAPVTVLDKTLTPYNYKLKYSIVEGDDDNCFKINKDTGVITTTKKLDREARASYRLTVLGQNAQNSCHKGRAVVLVDVEDINDNSPVFGQSSYSATLPEGKPANTFVAMVTATDKDTGTNAQLSYNITSGNEDNKFSIDNNGEVRTTKVLNYEDISNSYSLKITVKDGAQPSLSDTATLTVIVQDVNEPPYFVNNCAHNNTCKFSVKENNNRNARLGMIQARDPDTSCNTLTYKITTQQSQNNQIFAISNSGQITVLSKLDREFKSHYTAVVTAQDCGSPS
;
A
#
# COMPACT_ATOMS: atom_id res chain seq x y z
N MET A 1 27.96 -19.26 15.85
CA MET A 1 26.73 -18.79 16.53
C MET A 1 26.54 -19.51 17.88
N ALA A 2 27.48 -19.33 18.80
CA ALA A 2 27.45 -19.95 20.14
C ALA A 2 27.77 -18.94 21.24
N THR A 3 27.43 -17.66 21.06
CA THR A 3 28.02 -16.57 21.86
C THR A 3 27.01 -15.69 22.60
N THR A 4 25.70 -15.80 22.36
CA THR A 4 24.68 -15.03 23.12
C THR A 4 23.91 -15.91 24.10
N ILE A 5 23.45 -17.10 23.66
CA ILE A 5 22.83 -18.11 24.53
C ILE A 5 23.86 -18.72 25.49
N PHE A 6 25.10 -18.92 25.03
CA PHE A 6 26.19 -19.38 25.88
C PHE A 6 26.61 -18.31 26.92
N LYS A 7 26.42 -17.01 26.65
CA LYS A 7 26.61 -15.93 27.64
C LYS A 7 25.48 -15.86 28.69
N LEU A 8 24.23 -16.13 28.29
CA LEU A 8 23.10 -16.31 29.21
C LEU A 8 23.25 -17.57 30.08
N LEU A 9 23.79 -18.65 29.51
CA LEU A 9 24.16 -19.87 30.23
C LEU A 9 25.38 -19.64 31.15
N LEU A 10 26.39 -18.87 30.72
CA LEU A 10 27.55 -18.52 31.56
C LEU A 10 27.16 -17.62 32.72
N LEU A 11 26.23 -16.67 32.55
CA LEU A 11 25.74 -15.83 33.65
C LEU A 11 24.87 -16.61 34.65
N ALA A 12 24.14 -17.64 34.20
CA ALA A 12 23.39 -18.54 35.07
C ALA A 12 24.28 -19.57 35.81
N PHE A 13 25.43 -19.95 35.22
CA PHE A 13 26.41 -20.85 35.86
C PHE A 13 27.43 -20.09 36.72
N ILE A 14 27.82 -18.87 36.38
CA ILE A 14 28.72 -18.02 37.19
C ILE A 14 27.95 -17.32 38.32
N GLY A 15 26.62 -17.20 38.24
CA GLY A 15 25.79 -16.58 39.28
C GLY A 15 25.33 -17.50 40.42
N ARG A 16 25.55 -18.82 40.35
CA ARG A 16 25.01 -19.74 41.37
C ARG A 16 25.92 -20.03 42.56
N GLU A 17 27.22 -19.77 42.47
CA GLU A 17 28.13 -19.88 43.63
C GLU A 17 28.35 -18.56 44.38
N TYR A 18 27.90 -17.41 43.86
CA TYR A 18 28.21 -16.09 44.46
C TYR A 18 27.02 -15.26 44.97
N VAL A 19 25.76 -15.65 44.78
CA VAL A 19 24.60 -14.79 45.14
C VAL A 19 24.11 -14.97 46.59
N TYR A 20 24.74 -15.85 47.40
CA TYR A 20 24.54 -15.84 48.86
C TYR A 20 25.56 -14.98 49.62
N GLY A 21 26.43 -14.23 48.93
CA GLY A 21 27.45 -13.36 49.53
C GLY A 21 27.43 -11.91 49.01
N SER A 22 26.78 -11.02 49.77
CA SER A 22 27.01 -9.56 49.83
C SER A 22 27.22 -8.75 48.52
N LEU A 23 26.21 -8.62 47.67
CA LEU A 23 26.11 -7.44 46.77
C LEU A 23 25.43 -6.29 47.52
N ARG A 24 26.08 -5.78 48.57
CA ARG A 24 25.48 -4.74 49.45
C ARG A 24 25.45 -3.34 48.84
N SER A 25 26.20 -3.06 47.77
CA SER A 25 26.34 -1.71 47.21
C SER A 25 26.85 -1.72 45.76
N ILE A 26 26.21 -0.95 44.88
CA ILE A 26 26.70 -0.65 43.52
C ILE A 26 27.16 0.82 43.49
N GLY A 27 28.35 1.10 42.96
CA GLY A 27 28.94 2.45 42.92
C GLY A 27 28.42 3.33 41.77
N LEU A 28 28.62 4.65 41.86
CA LEU A 28 28.20 5.59 40.82
C LEU A 28 28.84 5.25 39.47
N GLY A 29 28.03 5.17 38.42
CA GLY A 29 28.43 4.76 37.06
C GLY A 29 28.49 3.23 36.84
N GLN A 30 28.33 2.41 37.88
CA GLN A 30 28.38 0.95 37.76
C GLN A 30 27.02 0.34 37.40
N ARG A 31 27.08 -0.78 36.68
CA ARG A 31 25.94 -1.55 36.20
C ARG A 31 26.01 -3.00 36.67
N TYR A 32 24.84 -3.60 36.88
CA TYR A 32 24.69 -5.01 37.15
C TYR A 32 23.55 -5.59 36.28
N PRO A 33 23.82 -6.59 35.42
CA PRO A 33 25.15 -7.06 34.99
C PRO A 33 25.93 -5.96 34.25
N ASN A 34 27.23 -6.19 34.02
CA ASN A 34 28.11 -5.25 33.30
C ASN A 34 27.86 -5.30 31.77
N ALA A 35 26.66 -4.96 31.35
CA ALA A 35 26.21 -4.86 29.97
C ALA A 35 25.28 -3.64 29.81
N ASP A 36 24.95 -3.26 28.57
CA ASP A 36 23.95 -2.23 28.31
C ASP A 36 22.53 -2.72 28.70
N GLU A 37 21.65 -1.76 29.00
CA GLU A 37 20.23 -2.03 29.36
C GLU A 37 19.57 -2.91 28.29
N ILE A 38 19.76 -2.53 27.02
CA ILE A 38 19.16 -3.18 25.87
C ILE A 38 19.76 -4.58 25.63
N ASP A 39 21.06 -4.76 25.86
CA ASP A 39 21.71 -6.07 25.72
C ASP A 39 21.21 -7.06 26.78
N THR A 40 20.87 -6.57 27.97
CA THR A 40 20.41 -7.39 29.10
C THR A 40 18.91 -7.67 29.01
N CYS A 41 18.11 -6.63 28.76
CA CYS A 41 16.66 -6.67 28.84
C CYS A 41 15.97 -6.76 27.48
N GLY A 42 16.70 -6.63 26.37
CA GLY A 42 16.22 -6.75 24.99
C GLY A 42 15.78 -5.42 24.37
N ASN A 43 15.91 -5.33 23.04
CA ASN A 43 15.57 -4.16 22.21
C ASN A 43 14.15 -3.64 22.45
N ILE A 44 13.99 -2.33 22.23
CA ILE A 44 12.68 -1.68 22.18
C ILE A 44 11.99 -2.08 20.89
N ARG A 45 10.75 -2.57 20.99
CA ARG A 45 9.96 -2.86 19.80
C ARG A 45 9.30 -1.59 19.30
N ASP A 46 8.64 -0.86 20.20
CA ASP A 46 7.87 0.34 19.88
C ASP A 46 7.60 1.19 21.12
N VAL A 47 6.96 2.35 20.91
CA VAL A 47 6.55 3.26 21.97
C VAL A 47 5.07 3.04 22.30
N ILE A 48 4.76 2.65 23.53
CA ILE A 48 3.36 2.44 23.97
C ILE A 48 2.70 3.81 24.17
N ARG A 49 1.85 4.24 23.23
CA ARG A 49 1.13 5.53 23.29
C ARG A 49 0.02 5.52 24.34
N ARG A 50 -0.16 6.62 25.08
CA ARG A 50 -1.17 6.73 26.16
C ARG A 50 -2.59 6.33 25.76
N ASN A 51 -3.00 6.73 24.55
CA ASN A 51 -4.35 6.52 24.02
C ASN A 51 -4.55 5.14 23.38
N SER A 52 -3.48 4.37 23.17
CA SER A 52 -3.55 3.04 22.55
C SER A 52 -4.32 2.03 23.40
N ALA A 53 -4.92 1.02 22.75
CA ALA A 53 -5.47 -0.14 23.45
C ALA A 53 -4.38 -0.86 24.28
N ARG A 54 -3.15 -0.86 23.74
CA ARG A 54 -1.97 -1.46 24.35
C ARG A 54 -1.60 -0.83 25.69
N TYR A 55 -1.72 0.50 25.84
CA TYR A 55 -1.47 1.16 27.13
C TYR A 55 -2.33 0.58 28.26
N ARG A 56 -3.63 0.35 27.99
CA ARG A 56 -4.57 -0.19 28.99
C ARG A 56 -4.36 -1.69 29.25
N LYS A 57 -3.93 -2.43 28.23
CA LYS A 57 -3.74 -3.88 28.27
C LYS A 57 -2.40 -4.27 28.90
N ILE A 58 -1.34 -3.51 28.56
CA ILE A 58 0.04 -3.81 28.91
C ILE A 58 0.48 -3.16 30.22
N LEU A 59 0.15 -1.90 30.43
CA LEU A 59 0.67 -1.19 31.59
C LEU A 59 -0.29 -1.30 32.77
N VAL A 60 0.16 -2.03 33.79
CA VAL A 60 -0.56 -2.13 35.05
C VAL A 60 -0.27 -0.91 35.91
N ARG A 61 -1.26 -0.53 36.72
CA ARG A 61 -1.11 0.56 37.68
C ARG A 61 -0.60 -0.01 39.01
N ASN A 62 0.50 0.54 39.55
CA ASN A 62 0.97 0.22 40.88
C ASN A 62 0.29 1.11 41.95
N THR A 63 -0.33 0.47 42.93
CA THR A 63 -1.09 1.07 44.04
C THR A 63 -0.47 0.80 45.41
N ASN A 64 0.71 0.18 45.48
CA ASN A 64 1.40 -0.11 46.74
C ASN A 64 1.70 1.18 47.52
N SER A 65 1.24 1.22 48.77
CA SER A 65 1.33 2.40 49.64
C SER A 65 2.73 2.62 50.24
N GLU A 66 3.62 1.63 50.16
CA GLU A 66 5.02 1.71 50.55
C GLU A 66 5.89 2.45 49.52
N ILE A 67 5.31 2.79 48.35
CA ILE A 67 6.00 3.41 47.23
C ILE A 67 5.38 4.79 46.95
N ALA A 68 6.23 5.81 46.87
CA ALA A 68 5.89 7.15 46.41
C ALA A 68 6.09 7.25 44.89
N PHE A 69 5.11 7.83 44.19
CA PHE A 69 5.17 8.04 42.75
C PHE A 69 5.14 9.53 42.44
N ALA A 70 6.01 10.00 41.54
CA ALA A 70 6.08 11.42 41.20
C ALA A 70 4.82 11.94 40.49
N ASN A 71 4.14 11.09 39.72
CA ASN A 71 2.86 11.37 39.05
C ASN A 71 2.12 10.05 38.73
N ASP A 72 0.94 10.12 38.09
CA ASP A 72 0.17 8.91 37.75
C ASP A 72 0.88 8.04 36.69
N ASP A 73 1.67 8.64 35.79
CA ASP A 73 2.43 7.92 34.77
C ASP A 73 3.53 7.06 35.38
N CYS A 74 4.15 7.53 36.47
CA CYS A 74 5.11 6.74 37.24
C CYS A 74 4.48 5.50 37.88
N ARG A 75 3.14 5.44 37.97
CA ARG A 75 2.43 4.25 38.44
C ARG A 75 2.23 3.22 37.34
N ARG A 76 2.48 3.57 36.08
CA ARG A 76 2.23 2.72 34.91
C ARG A 76 3.51 2.04 34.51
N MET A 77 3.48 0.71 34.56
CA MET A 77 4.64 -0.12 34.25
C MET A 77 4.20 -1.51 33.84
N SER A 78 5.15 -2.28 33.33
CA SER A 78 5.01 -3.71 33.08
C SER A 78 4.64 -4.46 34.39
N ALA A 79 3.95 -5.58 34.30
CA ALA A 79 3.56 -6.39 35.44
C ALA A 79 4.77 -6.95 36.22
N ARG A 80 5.84 -7.35 35.52
CA ARG A 80 7.12 -7.76 36.11
C ARG A 80 7.80 -6.57 36.78
N ALA A 81 7.86 -5.41 36.13
CA ALA A 81 8.42 -4.20 36.73
C ALA A 81 7.67 -3.85 38.02
N LYS A 82 6.34 -3.90 38.00
CA LYS A 82 5.50 -3.73 39.21
C LYS A 82 5.86 -4.75 40.29
N SER A 83 5.97 -6.02 39.95
CA SER A 83 6.28 -7.10 40.89
C SER A 83 7.63 -6.92 41.57
N LYS A 84 8.70 -6.68 40.80
CA LYS A 84 10.05 -6.42 41.35
C LYS A 84 10.08 -5.12 42.16
N LEU A 85 9.32 -4.12 41.74
CA LEU A 85 9.18 -2.87 42.46
C LEU A 85 8.47 -3.03 43.81
N ASP A 86 7.44 -3.89 43.90
CA ASP A 86 6.76 -4.18 45.17
C ASP A 86 7.70 -4.86 46.18
N VAL A 87 8.52 -5.81 45.71
CA VAL A 87 9.57 -6.45 46.53
C VAL A 87 10.60 -5.41 47.00
N LEU A 88 11.06 -4.54 46.10
CA LEU A 88 12.01 -3.49 46.44
C LEU A 88 11.42 -2.49 47.45
N GLY A 89 10.15 -2.11 47.31
CA GLY A 89 9.45 -1.24 48.26
C GLY A 89 9.52 -1.78 49.68
N SER A 90 9.22 -3.06 49.86
CA SER A 90 9.28 -3.73 51.16
C SER A 90 10.71 -3.80 51.71
N ARG A 91 11.70 -4.11 50.88
CA ARG A 91 13.12 -4.11 51.29
C ARG A 91 13.61 -2.73 51.71
N VAL A 92 13.23 -1.67 50.99
CA VAL A 92 13.55 -0.28 51.34
C VAL A 92 12.94 0.09 52.68
N ARG A 93 11.68 -0.29 52.93
CA ARG A 93 10.98 -0.08 54.20
C ARG A 93 11.66 -0.80 55.38
N GLN A 94 12.13 -2.02 55.16
CA GLN A 94 12.86 -2.82 56.15
C GLN A 94 14.25 -2.25 56.44
N GLN A 95 14.96 -1.81 55.40
CA GLN A 95 16.28 -1.20 55.52
C GLN A 95 16.22 0.16 56.24
N TRP A 96 15.17 0.94 55.98
CA TRP A 96 14.98 2.29 56.54
C TRP A 96 13.54 2.51 56.99
N SER A 97 13.32 2.42 58.30
CA SER A 97 12.00 2.38 58.95
C SER A 97 11.09 3.61 58.74
N ASN A 98 11.57 4.72 58.18
CA ASN A 98 10.79 5.94 57.87
C ASN A 98 10.90 6.40 56.41
N ILE A 99 11.54 5.60 55.56
CA ILE A 99 11.77 5.94 54.15
C ILE A 99 10.90 5.05 53.26
N LYS A 100 10.38 5.65 52.19
CA LYS A 100 9.69 4.96 51.11
C LYS A 100 10.56 4.92 49.87
N LEU A 101 10.33 3.93 49.02
CA LEU A 101 10.86 3.94 47.66
C LEU A 101 10.14 5.03 46.85
N LYS A 102 10.86 5.80 46.03
CA LYS A 102 10.29 6.82 45.15
C LYS A 102 10.57 6.51 43.68
N VAL A 103 9.52 6.46 42.87
CA VAL A 103 9.60 6.30 41.41
C VAL A 103 9.41 7.66 40.76
N THR A 104 10.38 8.06 39.94
CA THR A 104 10.41 9.37 39.25
C THR A 104 10.17 9.27 37.74
N LEU A 105 10.32 8.08 37.17
CA LEU A 105 9.93 7.75 35.80
C LEU A 105 9.70 6.23 35.72
N ALA A 106 8.66 5.79 35.02
CA ALA A 106 8.36 4.38 34.82
C ALA A 106 7.94 4.06 33.39
N TRP A 107 7.05 4.87 32.83
CA TRP A 107 6.65 4.82 31.43
C TRP A 107 6.61 6.24 30.84
N THR A 108 6.90 6.35 29.54
CA THR A 108 6.74 7.56 28.74
C THR A 108 6.42 7.21 27.29
N ASP A 109 5.54 7.97 26.64
CA ASP A 109 5.33 7.90 25.18
C ASP A 109 6.06 9.00 24.40
N GLN A 110 6.82 9.85 25.09
CA GLN A 110 7.59 10.94 24.48
C GLN A 110 9.05 10.53 24.25
N ILE A 111 9.41 10.31 22.99
CA ILE A 111 10.80 10.05 22.59
C ILE A 111 11.64 11.29 22.90
N MET A 112 12.65 11.13 23.73
CA MET A 112 13.62 12.17 24.06
C MET A 112 14.77 12.12 23.04
N PRO A 113 14.90 13.06 22.09
CA PRO A 113 15.85 12.96 20.98
C PRO A 113 17.33 12.93 21.39
N GLN A 114 17.62 13.40 22.61
CA GLN A 114 18.98 13.57 23.14
C GLN A 114 19.31 12.57 24.25
N ALA A 115 18.40 11.65 24.59
CA ALA A 115 18.63 10.62 25.61
C ALA A 115 18.84 9.25 24.94
N PRO A 116 19.65 8.35 25.54
CA PRO A 116 19.69 6.97 25.10
C PRO A 116 18.27 6.38 25.06
N ILE A 117 17.98 5.65 23.99
CA ILE A 117 16.70 4.94 23.83
C ILE A 117 16.57 3.96 25.00
N SER A 118 15.58 4.17 25.87
CA SER A 118 15.44 3.45 27.15
C SER A 118 14.12 2.68 27.23
N LEU A 119 14.10 1.56 27.94
CA LEU A 119 12.92 0.68 28.02
C LEU A 119 11.73 1.30 28.79
N HIS A 120 11.85 2.55 29.26
CA HIS A 120 10.73 3.37 29.71
C HIS A 120 9.63 3.50 28.65
N TYR A 121 9.96 3.46 27.35
CA TYR A 121 8.95 3.52 26.28
C TYR A 121 7.97 2.33 26.26
N GLU A 122 8.41 1.20 26.80
CA GLU A 122 7.59 -0.02 26.97
C GLU A 122 7.16 -0.24 28.44
N GLY A 123 7.48 0.71 29.33
CA GLY A 123 7.19 0.62 30.77
C GLY A 123 7.99 -0.44 31.53
N ARG A 124 9.13 -0.88 30.99
CA ARG A 124 9.99 -1.95 31.57
C ARG A 124 11.15 -1.42 32.40
N ALA A 125 11.36 -0.11 32.41
CA ALA A 125 12.44 0.54 33.13
C ALA A 125 11.91 1.55 34.13
N LEU A 126 12.64 1.75 35.22
CA LEU A 126 12.24 2.60 36.34
C LEU A 126 13.41 3.47 36.80
N ARG A 127 13.10 4.74 37.08
CA ARG A 127 14.01 5.70 37.71
C ARG A 127 13.69 5.82 39.19
N LEU A 128 14.59 5.35 40.04
CA LEU A 128 14.33 5.10 41.45
C LEU A 128 15.19 5.98 42.36
N GLN A 129 14.58 6.43 43.47
CA GLN A 129 15.19 7.22 44.54
C GLN A 129 14.64 6.77 45.90
N THR A 130 15.26 7.20 46.99
CA THR A 130 14.62 7.19 48.31
C THR A 130 13.72 8.41 48.48
N SER A 131 12.66 8.31 49.28
CA SER A 131 11.67 9.39 49.45
C SER A 131 12.25 10.67 50.07
N ASP A 132 13.34 10.55 50.83
CA ASP A 132 14.08 11.65 51.44
C ASP A 132 15.11 12.29 50.48
N GLY A 133 15.36 11.70 49.31
CA GLY A 133 16.29 12.22 48.30
C GLY A 133 17.77 12.12 48.70
N ASP A 134 18.10 11.33 49.72
CA ASP A 134 19.47 11.19 50.21
C ASP A 134 20.35 10.42 49.23
N ARG A 135 21.34 11.12 48.67
CA ARG A 135 22.27 10.59 47.65
C ARG A 135 23.18 9.49 48.20
N GLN A 136 23.48 9.50 49.50
CA GLN A 136 24.33 8.48 50.14
C GLN A 136 23.64 7.11 50.18
N LYS A 137 22.31 7.06 50.10
CA LYS A 137 21.52 5.82 50.10
C LYS A 137 21.43 5.15 48.73
N LEU A 138 21.77 5.83 47.64
CA LEU A 138 21.57 5.33 46.28
C LEU A 138 22.42 4.09 45.97
N SER A 139 23.62 4.00 46.53
CA SER A 139 24.49 2.84 46.35
C SER A 139 23.89 1.57 46.96
N THR A 140 23.36 1.68 48.18
CA THR A 140 22.62 0.60 48.86
C THR A 140 21.31 0.30 48.16
N LEU A 141 20.57 1.33 47.71
CA LEU A 141 19.33 1.15 46.95
C LEU A 141 19.55 0.33 45.67
N ALA A 142 20.66 0.56 44.97
CA ALA A 142 21.03 -0.22 43.78
C ALA A 142 21.30 -1.69 44.11
N GLY A 143 22.00 -1.98 45.22
CA GLY A 143 22.17 -3.35 45.72
C GLY A 143 20.83 -4.02 46.04
N LEU A 144 19.95 -3.32 46.76
CA LEU A 144 18.59 -3.81 47.06
C LEU A 144 17.75 -4.05 45.81
N ALA A 145 17.92 -3.26 44.74
CA ALA A 145 17.22 -3.47 43.47
C ALA A 145 17.68 -4.78 42.80
N VAL A 146 18.97 -5.09 42.83
CA VAL A 146 19.47 -6.40 42.35
C VAL A 146 18.88 -7.54 43.18
N GLU A 147 18.88 -7.41 44.52
CA GLU A 147 18.28 -8.42 45.40
C GLU A 147 16.76 -8.55 45.24
N ALA A 148 16.07 -7.48 44.83
CA ALA A 148 14.65 -7.50 44.49
C ALA A 148 14.38 -8.21 43.14
N GLY A 149 15.42 -8.54 42.38
CA GLY A 149 15.35 -9.31 41.15
C GLY A 149 15.11 -8.46 39.90
N PHE A 150 15.57 -7.20 39.89
CA PHE A 150 15.69 -6.43 38.66
C PHE A 150 16.78 -7.05 37.78
N ASP A 151 16.49 -7.21 36.48
CA ASP A 151 17.37 -7.92 35.54
C ASP A 151 18.57 -7.04 35.13
N TRP A 152 18.42 -5.72 35.18
CA TRP A 152 19.48 -4.75 34.97
C TRP A 152 19.34 -3.57 35.94
N VAL A 153 20.44 -3.14 36.55
CA VAL A 153 20.50 -1.99 37.46
C VAL A 153 21.73 -1.15 37.14
N HIS A 154 21.57 0.17 37.07
CA HIS A 154 22.63 1.13 36.81
C HIS A 154 22.52 2.31 37.78
N TYR A 155 23.55 2.56 38.57
CA TYR A 155 23.63 3.78 39.37
C TYR A 155 24.10 4.94 38.47
N ALA A 156 23.19 5.42 37.62
CA ALA A 156 23.53 6.29 36.50
C ALA A 156 23.95 7.71 36.89
N THR A 157 23.34 8.28 37.94
CA THR A 157 23.60 9.67 38.35
C THR A 157 23.61 9.80 39.86
N SER A 158 24.19 10.87 40.38
CA SER A 158 24.15 11.18 41.82
C SER A 158 22.76 11.45 42.38
N SER A 159 21.71 11.45 41.53
CA SER A 159 20.33 11.75 41.92
C SER A 159 19.39 10.55 41.87
N TYR A 160 19.67 9.49 41.11
CA TYR A 160 18.79 8.33 41.00
C TYR A 160 19.55 7.09 40.52
N ILE A 161 18.96 5.92 40.73
CA ILE A 161 19.35 4.67 40.06
C ILE A 161 18.34 4.35 38.95
N HIS A 162 18.81 3.67 37.92
CA HIS A 162 18.00 3.13 36.85
C HIS A 162 17.90 1.62 37.07
N ALA A 163 16.71 1.06 37.05
CA ALA A 163 16.50 -0.37 37.13
C ALA A 163 15.50 -0.82 36.07
N SER A 164 15.82 -1.90 35.36
CA SER A 164 15.04 -2.40 34.25
C SER A 164 14.82 -3.89 34.40
N VAL A 165 13.68 -4.34 33.89
CA VAL A 165 13.35 -5.76 33.83
C VAL A 165 13.38 -6.22 32.38
N ILE A 166 13.69 -7.49 32.20
CA ILE A 166 13.37 -8.15 30.92
C ILE A 166 11.85 -8.08 30.71
N ARG A 167 11.43 -8.33 29.49
CA ARG A 167 10.02 -8.23 29.10
C ARG A 167 9.09 -9.06 30.00
N ASP A 168 7.89 -8.54 30.21
CA ASP A 168 6.81 -9.32 30.83
C ASP A 168 6.49 -10.55 30.00
N VAL A 169 6.18 -11.62 30.71
CA VAL A 169 5.33 -12.69 30.21
C VAL A 169 4.03 -12.08 29.71
N CYS A 170 3.78 -12.18 28.42
CA CYS A 170 2.48 -12.28 27.77
C CYS A 170 1.46 -11.35 28.39
N GLN A 171 1.53 -10.11 27.93
CA GLN A 171 0.45 -9.14 28.11
C GLN A 171 -0.71 -9.38 27.12
N THR A 172 -0.56 -10.37 26.24
CA THR A 172 -1.66 -10.99 25.50
C THR A 172 -2.33 -12.02 26.38
N SER A 173 -3.67 -12.03 26.42
CA SER A 173 -4.43 -13.07 27.08
C SER A 173 -4.06 -14.46 26.53
N VAL A 174 -3.73 -15.42 27.40
CA VAL A 174 -3.30 -16.78 27.04
C VAL A 174 -4.30 -17.81 27.52
N ASP A 175 -4.45 -18.93 26.81
CA ASP A 175 -5.09 -20.13 27.34
C ASP A 175 -3.99 -21.09 27.83
N LEU A 176 -3.78 -21.12 29.14
CA LEU A 176 -2.67 -21.82 29.80
C LEU A 176 -3.16 -23.11 30.48
N ALA A 177 -2.60 -24.25 30.10
CA ALA A 177 -2.88 -25.53 30.72
C ALA A 177 -1.65 -26.08 31.45
N PHE A 178 -1.82 -26.54 32.69
CA PHE A 178 -0.79 -27.29 33.41
C PHE A 178 -1.09 -28.79 33.36
N ILE A 179 -0.08 -29.59 33.03
CA ILE A 179 -0.08 -31.04 33.12
C ILE A 179 0.87 -31.42 34.25
N LEU A 180 0.32 -31.85 35.37
CA LEU A 180 1.07 -32.04 36.61
C LEU A 180 1.22 -33.52 36.92
N ASP A 181 2.45 -33.99 36.98
CA ASP A 181 2.75 -35.34 37.44
C ASP A 181 2.41 -35.49 38.93
N SER A 182 1.54 -36.47 39.21
CA SER A 182 1.11 -36.87 40.55
C SER A 182 1.37 -38.36 40.81
N SER A 183 2.26 -38.96 40.01
CA SER A 183 2.72 -40.34 40.11
C SER A 183 3.44 -40.63 41.43
N GLY A 184 3.67 -41.92 41.69
CA GLY A 184 4.28 -42.42 42.90
C GLY A 184 5.70 -41.90 43.14
N SER A 185 6.48 -41.69 42.08
CA SER A 185 7.87 -41.19 42.13
C SER A 185 7.95 -39.76 42.65
N VAL A 186 6.96 -38.92 42.31
CA VAL A 186 6.91 -37.53 42.77
C VAL A 186 6.74 -37.48 44.28
N GLY A 187 5.80 -38.26 44.81
CA GLY A 187 5.48 -38.28 46.24
C GLY A 187 4.68 -37.05 46.71
N SER A 188 3.92 -37.21 47.79
CA SER A 188 3.02 -36.17 48.31
C SER A 188 3.77 -34.90 48.77
N TYR A 189 5.01 -35.04 49.24
CA TYR A 189 5.84 -33.92 49.68
C TYR A 189 6.28 -33.04 48.51
N ASN A 190 6.82 -33.62 47.42
CA ASN A 190 7.20 -32.82 46.25
C ASN A 190 5.99 -32.30 45.49
N PHE A 191 4.87 -33.02 45.49
CA PHE A 191 3.63 -32.53 44.89
C PHE A 191 3.12 -31.23 45.55
N LYS A 192 3.39 -31.01 46.85
CA LYS A 192 3.13 -29.70 47.49
C LYS A 192 3.95 -28.57 46.84
N LYS A 193 5.19 -28.84 46.46
CA LYS A 193 6.06 -27.87 45.77
C LYS A 193 5.57 -27.60 44.35
N VAL A 194 5.09 -28.62 43.64
CA VAL A 194 4.41 -28.47 42.34
C VAL A 194 3.19 -27.55 42.45
N LYS A 195 2.37 -27.70 43.50
CA LYS A 195 1.24 -26.78 43.76
C LYS A 195 1.69 -25.35 44.01
N ILE A 196 2.75 -25.15 44.81
CA ILE A 196 3.31 -23.82 45.08
C ILE A 196 3.82 -23.20 43.78
N PHE A 197 4.50 -23.98 42.95
CA PHE A 197 4.99 -23.56 41.65
C PHE A 197 3.86 -23.04 40.74
N VAL A 198 2.76 -23.79 40.60
CA VAL A 198 1.60 -23.32 39.80
C VAL A 198 1.02 -22.03 40.36
N LYS A 199 0.88 -21.93 41.69
CA LYS A 199 0.40 -20.69 42.34
C LYS A 199 1.31 -19.50 42.05
N ASN A 200 2.62 -19.71 42.07
CA ASN A 200 3.60 -18.67 41.77
C ASN A 200 3.46 -18.24 40.31
N ILE A 201 3.35 -19.15 39.35
CA ILE A 201 3.14 -18.82 37.93
C ILE A 201 1.86 -18.00 37.73
N VAL A 202 0.76 -18.36 38.39
CA VAL A 202 -0.52 -17.63 38.33
C VAL A 202 -0.38 -16.17 38.78
N ASP A 203 0.54 -15.86 39.69
CA ASP A 203 0.77 -14.50 40.15
C ASP A 203 1.35 -13.59 39.05
N PHE A 204 2.01 -14.15 38.02
CA PHE A 204 2.59 -13.40 36.89
C PHE A 204 1.60 -13.05 35.81
N PHE A 205 0.56 -13.86 35.62
CA PHE A 205 -0.41 -13.65 34.55
C PHE A 205 -1.51 -12.65 34.95
N ASN A 206 -2.04 -11.93 33.95
CA ASN A 206 -3.23 -11.11 34.11
C ASN A 206 -4.50 -11.98 34.04
N ILE A 207 -4.88 -12.60 35.16
CA ILE A 207 -6.06 -13.48 35.23
C ILE A 207 -7.36 -12.67 35.17
N GLY A 208 -8.27 -13.03 34.27
CA GLY A 208 -9.59 -12.40 34.14
C GLY A 208 -10.41 -13.03 33.02
N SER A 209 -11.69 -12.66 32.90
CA SER A 209 -12.59 -13.15 31.83
C SER A 209 -12.16 -12.72 30.42
N SER A 210 -11.46 -11.59 30.32
CA SER A 210 -10.77 -11.13 29.11
C SER A 210 -9.26 -11.33 29.17
N GLY A 211 -8.74 -11.85 30.28
CA GLY A 211 -7.32 -12.06 30.57
C GLY A 211 -6.86 -13.51 30.31
N THR A 212 -5.83 -13.96 31.00
CA THR A 212 -5.35 -15.34 30.92
C THR A 212 -6.34 -16.30 31.57
N HIS A 213 -6.69 -17.35 30.83
CA HIS A 213 -7.49 -18.48 31.29
C HIS A 213 -6.55 -19.61 31.70
N VAL A 214 -6.82 -20.27 32.84
CA VAL A 214 -5.94 -21.32 33.37
C VAL A 214 -6.73 -22.61 33.57
N ALA A 215 -6.15 -23.70 33.10
CA ALA A 215 -6.61 -25.06 33.35
C ALA A 215 -5.52 -25.87 34.07
N VAL A 216 -5.94 -26.82 34.89
CA VAL A 216 -5.02 -27.75 35.56
C VAL A 216 -5.52 -29.18 35.38
N VAL A 217 -4.61 -30.02 34.91
CA VAL A 217 -4.76 -31.46 34.76
C VAL A 217 -3.67 -32.13 35.58
N THR A 218 -4.03 -33.17 36.32
CA THR A 218 -3.06 -34.05 36.99
C THR A 218 -3.06 -35.41 36.33
N TYR A 219 -1.92 -36.06 36.27
CA TYR A 219 -1.83 -37.43 35.77
C TYR A 219 -1.05 -38.35 36.71
N SER A 220 -1.42 -39.62 36.69
CA SER A 220 -0.66 -40.75 37.21
C SER A 220 -1.05 -41.99 36.38
N THR A 221 -1.54 -43.07 36.98
CA THR A 221 -2.17 -44.19 36.27
C THR A 221 -3.39 -43.72 35.46
N TYR A 222 -4.03 -42.63 35.88
CA TYR A 222 -5.15 -41.99 35.19
C TYR A 222 -4.95 -40.49 35.10
N THR A 223 -5.43 -39.89 34.01
CA THR A 223 -5.47 -38.43 33.85
C THR A 223 -6.78 -37.89 34.42
N LYS A 224 -6.70 -36.81 35.20
CA LYS A 224 -7.87 -36.14 35.78
C LYS A 224 -7.84 -34.64 35.50
N LEU A 225 -8.98 -34.14 35.01
CA LEU A 225 -9.30 -32.71 34.98
C LEU A 225 -9.55 -32.19 36.40
N GLU A 226 -8.73 -31.26 36.87
CA GLU A 226 -8.99 -30.56 38.15
C GLU A 226 -9.85 -29.32 37.93
N PHE A 227 -9.57 -28.53 36.88
CA PHE A 227 -10.47 -27.49 36.38
C PHE A 227 -10.09 -27.04 34.95
N ASN A 228 -11.08 -26.57 34.18
CA ASN A 228 -10.91 -26.13 32.79
C ASN A 228 -10.73 -24.60 32.67
N LEU A 229 -10.54 -24.12 31.43
CA LEU A 229 -10.18 -22.72 31.13
C LEU A 229 -11.27 -21.71 31.50
N LYS A 230 -12.54 -22.14 31.62
CA LYS A 230 -13.68 -21.28 31.99
C LYS A 230 -14.09 -21.39 33.46
N ALA A 231 -13.38 -22.17 34.27
CA ALA A 231 -13.78 -22.45 35.65
C ALA A 231 -13.54 -21.25 36.59
N TYR A 232 -12.44 -20.51 36.40
CA TYR A 232 -11.99 -19.49 37.34
C TYR A 232 -11.38 -18.29 36.64
N TYR A 233 -11.82 -17.08 37.02
CA TYR A 233 -11.37 -15.81 36.46
C TYR A 233 -10.67 -14.89 37.47
N THR A 234 -10.26 -15.42 38.64
CA THR A 234 -9.50 -14.64 39.62
C THR A 234 -8.29 -15.43 40.12
N LYS A 235 -7.20 -14.71 40.44
CA LYS A 235 -5.98 -15.33 41.01
C LYS A 235 -6.31 -16.10 42.29
N THR A 236 -7.12 -15.51 43.18
CA THR A 236 -7.52 -16.13 44.45
C THR A 236 -8.26 -17.44 44.25
N SER A 237 -9.26 -17.49 43.36
CA SER A 237 -10.02 -18.71 43.11
C SER A 237 -9.16 -19.81 42.49
N ILE A 238 -8.26 -19.47 41.56
CA ILE A 238 -7.31 -20.43 40.98
C ILE A 238 -6.35 -20.95 42.06
N LYS A 239 -5.74 -20.08 42.87
CA LYS A 239 -4.80 -20.49 43.93
C LYS A 239 -5.47 -21.37 44.98
N ASN A 240 -6.73 -21.12 45.30
CA ASN A 240 -7.51 -21.97 46.20
C ASN A 240 -7.79 -23.33 45.57
N ALA A 241 -8.26 -23.36 44.32
CA ALA A 241 -8.50 -24.60 43.57
C ALA A 241 -7.24 -25.46 43.48
N VAL A 242 -6.10 -24.86 43.10
CA VAL A 242 -4.80 -25.53 43.07
C VAL A 242 -4.41 -26.07 44.44
N GLY A 243 -4.62 -25.29 45.51
CA GLY A 243 -4.34 -25.72 46.88
C GLY A 243 -5.05 -27.01 47.28
N ASN A 244 -6.29 -27.16 46.82
CA ASN A 244 -7.19 -28.27 47.13
C ASN A 244 -6.95 -29.54 46.29
N ILE A 245 -6.08 -29.50 45.29
CA ILE A 245 -5.73 -30.68 44.49
C ILE A 245 -5.11 -31.76 45.39
N LYS A 246 -5.70 -32.97 45.33
CA LYS A 246 -5.27 -34.17 46.06
C LYS A 246 -4.21 -34.94 45.26
N TYR A 247 -3.14 -35.34 45.93
CA TYR A 247 -2.14 -36.26 45.40
C TYR A 247 -2.75 -37.67 45.23
N ARG A 248 -2.44 -38.37 44.13
CA ARG A 248 -3.07 -39.66 43.79
C ARG A 248 -2.12 -40.85 43.75
N ALA A 249 -0.83 -40.66 43.55
CA ALA A 249 0.14 -41.73 43.28
C ALA A 249 -0.27 -42.60 42.07
N GLY A 250 0.64 -43.46 41.60
CA GLY A 250 0.43 -44.33 40.45
C GLY A 250 1.59 -44.28 39.46
N TRP A 251 1.40 -44.85 38.29
CA TRP A 251 2.40 -44.87 37.21
C TRP A 251 2.43 -43.53 36.45
N THR A 252 3.43 -43.30 35.61
CA THR A 252 3.62 -42.01 34.91
C THR A 252 3.12 -42.13 33.47
N TYR A 253 1.82 -41.95 33.17
CA TYR A 253 1.27 -42.04 31.81
C TYR A 253 1.21 -40.68 31.10
N THR A 254 2.38 -40.16 30.69
CA THR A 254 2.54 -38.84 30.09
C THR A 254 1.83 -38.70 28.73
N ALA A 255 1.89 -39.74 27.90
CA ALA A 255 1.26 -39.76 26.57
C ALA A 255 -0.27 -39.57 26.64
N ASP A 256 -0.92 -40.22 27.61
CA ASP A 256 -2.37 -40.14 27.80
C ASP A 256 -2.78 -38.76 28.35
N ALA A 257 -1.92 -38.14 29.16
CA ALA A 257 -2.14 -36.78 29.65
C ALA A 257 -2.11 -35.74 28.52
N LEU A 258 -1.18 -35.87 27.57
CA LEU A 258 -1.10 -35.02 26.38
C LEU A 258 -2.36 -35.15 25.50
N ASP A 259 -2.81 -36.38 25.23
CA ASP A 259 -4.04 -36.62 24.46
C ASP A 259 -5.30 -36.14 25.20
N PHE A 260 -5.34 -36.27 26.53
CA PHE A 260 -6.45 -35.78 27.34
C PHE A 260 -6.57 -34.27 27.25
N VAL A 261 -5.46 -33.52 27.36
CA VAL A 261 -5.45 -32.06 27.28
C VAL A 261 -5.87 -31.58 25.89
N ARG A 262 -5.41 -32.26 24.85
CA ARG A 262 -5.84 -32.02 23.46
C ARG A 262 -7.36 -32.10 23.29
N THR A 263 -8.00 -33.08 23.92
CA THR A 263 -9.42 -33.40 23.72
C THR A 263 -10.36 -32.76 24.74
N ASN A 264 -9.87 -32.44 25.94
CA ASN A 264 -10.70 -32.02 27.08
C ASN A 264 -10.33 -30.64 27.65
N ILE A 265 -9.26 -29.99 27.17
CA ILE A 265 -8.89 -28.63 27.60
C ILE A 265 -8.90 -27.67 26.41
N PHE A 266 -8.16 -27.98 25.35
CA PHE A 266 -8.05 -27.13 24.16
C PHE A 266 -9.22 -27.34 23.20
N THR A 267 -10.43 -27.14 23.72
CA THR A 267 -11.69 -27.12 22.95
C THR A 267 -12.53 -25.91 23.36
N THR A 268 -13.28 -25.34 22.41
CA THR A 268 -14.06 -24.12 22.66
C THR A 268 -15.12 -24.33 23.75
N SER A 269 -15.69 -25.53 23.83
CA SER A 269 -16.63 -25.92 24.88
C SER A 269 -16.03 -25.90 26.30
N GLN A 270 -14.70 -25.98 26.42
CA GLN A 270 -13.97 -26.00 27.69
C GLN A 270 -13.35 -24.63 28.05
N GLY A 271 -13.64 -23.60 27.26
CA GLY A 271 -13.20 -22.22 27.51
C GLY A 271 -11.96 -21.80 26.70
N MET A 272 -11.49 -22.65 25.77
CA MET A 272 -10.47 -22.25 24.79
C MET A 272 -11.05 -21.19 23.86
N ARG A 273 -10.32 -20.09 23.67
CA ARG A 273 -10.76 -19.02 22.78
C ARG A 273 -10.41 -19.35 21.32
N PRO A 274 -11.37 -19.21 20.37
CA PRO A 274 -11.18 -19.60 18.98
C PRO A 274 -10.26 -18.65 18.19
N ASP A 275 -9.98 -17.46 18.74
CA ASP A 275 -9.07 -16.50 18.14
C ASP A 275 -7.64 -17.09 18.04
N GLN A 276 -7.13 -17.18 16.81
CA GLN A 276 -5.76 -17.60 16.49
C GLN A 276 -4.69 -16.60 16.96
N GLY A 277 -5.09 -15.42 17.45
CA GLY A 277 -4.24 -14.45 18.13
C GLY A 277 -4.01 -14.71 19.62
N ILE A 278 -4.79 -15.59 20.25
CA ILE A 278 -4.65 -15.96 21.65
C ILE A 278 -3.70 -17.17 21.75
N PRO A 279 -2.50 -17.03 22.33
CA PRO A 279 -1.59 -18.15 22.49
C PRO A 279 -2.22 -19.28 23.29
N LYS A 280 -1.97 -20.52 22.86
CA LYS A 280 -2.37 -21.74 23.55
C LYS A 280 -1.11 -22.37 24.10
N VAL A 281 -0.98 -22.49 25.42
CA VAL A 281 0.26 -22.91 26.07
C VAL A 281 0.00 -24.05 27.02
N THR A 282 0.84 -25.08 26.97
CA THR A 282 0.83 -26.19 27.90
C THR A 282 2.16 -26.27 28.63
N VAL A 283 2.11 -26.39 29.96
CA VAL A 283 3.29 -26.65 30.80
C VAL A 283 3.16 -28.05 31.38
N LEU A 284 4.02 -28.95 30.90
CA LEU A 284 4.11 -30.32 31.37
C LEU A 284 5.23 -30.46 32.40
N LEU A 285 4.88 -30.98 33.57
CA LEU A 285 5.82 -31.34 34.63
C LEU A 285 5.88 -32.86 34.74
N THR A 286 7.09 -33.44 34.71
CA THR A 286 7.33 -34.88 34.92
C THR A 286 8.60 -35.10 35.75
N ASP A 287 8.67 -36.20 36.49
CA ASP A 287 9.89 -36.63 37.20
C ASP A 287 10.51 -37.93 36.67
N GLY A 288 9.92 -38.50 35.62
CA GLY A 288 10.37 -39.74 35.01
C GLY A 288 9.87 -39.96 33.58
N TYR A 289 10.17 -41.15 33.07
CA TYR A 289 9.75 -41.61 31.73
C TYR A 289 8.25 -41.91 31.67
N SER A 290 7.64 -41.71 30.50
CA SER A 290 6.27 -42.17 30.27
C SER A 290 6.22 -43.70 30.30
N ASN A 291 5.23 -44.23 31.02
CA ASN A 291 4.84 -45.63 30.99
C ASN A 291 3.85 -45.82 29.83
N GLY A 292 3.94 -46.95 29.11
CA GLY A 292 3.02 -47.28 28.03
C GLY A 292 3.46 -46.78 26.64
N ARG A 293 2.54 -46.13 25.91
CA ARG A 293 2.77 -45.68 24.52
C ARG A 293 3.69 -44.47 24.44
N GLY A 294 4.38 -44.31 23.30
CA GLY A 294 5.29 -43.19 23.06
C GLY A 294 4.60 -41.82 23.03
N VAL A 295 5.29 -40.82 23.58
CA VAL A 295 4.78 -39.43 23.74
C VAL A 295 4.81 -38.59 22.45
N SER A 296 5.66 -38.97 21.48
CA SER A 296 5.88 -38.21 20.24
C SER A 296 4.60 -38.01 19.42
N GLY A 297 3.75 -39.05 19.31
CA GLY A 297 2.46 -38.98 18.61
C GLY A 297 1.48 -37.96 19.21
N PRO A 298 1.09 -38.10 20.49
CA PRO A 298 0.26 -37.12 21.20
C PRO A 298 0.82 -35.69 21.16
N ALA A 299 2.12 -35.53 21.42
CA ALA A 299 2.76 -34.22 21.44
C ALA A 299 2.68 -33.54 20.05
N LYS A 300 2.96 -34.29 18.97
CA LYS A 300 2.82 -33.80 17.59
C LYS A 300 1.39 -33.37 17.27
N GLN A 301 0.38 -34.11 17.73
CA GLN A 301 -1.03 -33.75 17.51
C GLN A 301 -1.42 -32.49 18.27
N LEU A 302 -0.93 -32.32 19.50
CA LEU A 302 -1.17 -31.13 20.30
C LEU A 302 -0.48 -29.90 19.68
N ARG A 303 0.76 -30.03 19.20
CA ARG A 303 1.46 -28.96 18.44
C ARG A 303 0.74 -28.59 17.13
N LYS A 304 0.18 -29.56 16.41
CA LYS A 304 -0.63 -29.31 15.21
C LYS A 304 -1.89 -28.47 15.46
N LEU A 305 -2.41 -28.45 16.69
CA LEU A 305 -3.51 -27.56 17.09
C LEU A 305 -3.02 -26.13 17.42
N GLY A 306 -1.73 -25.83 17.23
CA GLY A 306 -1.14 -24.54 17.57
C GLY A 306 -0.86 -24.37 19.06
N VAL A 307 -0.83 -25.47 19.84
CA VAL A 307 -0.49 -25.43 21.26
C VAL A 307 1.03 -25.50 21.43
N ASN A 308 1.57 -24.50 22.13
CA ASN A 308 2.97 -24.44 22.48
C ASN A 308 3.26 -25.23 23.76
N ILE A 309 4.18 -26.21 23.72
CA ILE A 309 4.40 -27.16 24.82
C ILE A 309 5.76 -26.90 25.48
N PHE A 310 5.72 -26.68 26.79
CA PHE A 310 6.88 -26.56 27.67
C PHE A 310 7.03 -27.82 28.50
N SER A 311 8.19 -28.48 28.41
CA SER A 311 8.48 -29.71 29.14
C SER A 311 9.45 -29.43 30.28
N ILE A 312 9.04 -29.74 31.51
CA ILE A 312 9.90 -29.67 32.70
C ILE A 312 10.11 -31.07 33.25
N GLY A 313 11.34 -31.54 33.16
CA GLY A 313 11.82 -32.73 33.87
C GLY A 313 12.47 -32.35 35.20
N VAL A 314 12.03 -32.96 36.30
CA VAL A 314 12.62 -32.76 37.63
C VAL A 314 13.27 -34.05 38.12
N GLY A 315 14.52 -33.98 38.58
CA GLY A 315 15.28 -35.11 39.08
C GLY A 315 16.16 -35.78 38.03
N HIS A 316 16.74 -36.94 38.38
CA HIS A 316 17.75 -37.62 37.56
C HIS A 316 17.16 -38.69 36.60
N TYR A 317 15.89 -39.06 36.77
CA TYR A 317 15.24 -40.13 36.01
C TYR A 317 14.50 -39.65 34.76
N VAL A 318 14.69 -38.39 34.37
CA VAL A 318 14.05 -37.79 33.18
C VAL A 318 14.92 -37.98 31.94
N ASN A 319 14.29 -38.40 30.83
CA ASN A 319 14.96 -38.54 29.54
C ASN A 319 14.99 -37.22 28.77
N PRO A 320 16.16 -36.69 28.41
CA PRO A 320 16.24 -35.51 27.56
C PRO A 320 15.56 -35.70 26.21
N ALA A 321 15.74 -36.85 25.55
CA ALA A 321 15.16 -37.09 24.24
C ALA A 321 13.62 -37.11 24.28
N GLU A 322 13.04 -37.68 25.34
CA GLU A 322 11.59 -37.71 25.51
C GLU A 322 11.01 -36.32 25.80
N LEU A 323 11.69 -35.51 26.60
CA LEU A 323 11.27 -34.13 26.88
C LEU A 323 11.34 -33.26 25.61
N ASN A 324 12.36 -33.44 24.79
CA ASN A 324 12.51 -32.79 23.48
C ASN A 324 11.39 -33.22 22.53
N ASP A 325 11.09 -34.52 22.44
CA ASP A 325 9.99 -35.02 21.61
C ASP A 325 8.62 -34.42 21.99
N ILE A 326 8.42 -34.14 23.29
CA ILE A 326 7.20 -33.53 23.83
C ILE A 326 7.16 -32.03 23.54
N ALA A 327 8.25 -31.32 23.78
CA ALA A 327 8.30 -29.86 23.71
C ALA A 327 8.06 -29.33 22.29
N SER A 328 7.78 -28.04 22.19
CA SER A 328 7.84 -27.32 20.91
C SER A 328 9.26 -26.90 20.58
N ASP A 329 9.56 -26.75 19.30
CA ASP A 329 10.84 -26.20 18.86
C ASP A 329 10.97 -24.70 19.22
N PRO A 330 12.21 -24.20 19.47
CA PRO A 330 13.43 -24.97 19.65
C PRO A 330 13.52 -25.52 21.08
N ASP A 331 14.12 -26.72 21.21
CA ASP A 331 14.33 -27.39 22.51
C ASP A 331 15.03 -26.51 23.54
N SER A 332 15.98 -25.66 23.09
CA SER A 332 16.77 -24.78 23.95
C SER A 332 15.95 -23.80 24.79
N THR A 333 14.69 -23.57 24.40
CA THR A 333 13.78 -22.64 25.07
C THR A 333 12.55 -23.33 25.67
N HIS A 334 12.21 -24.55 25.25
CA HIS A 334 11.00 -25.25 25.73
C HIS A 334 11.26 -26.48 26.60
N VAL A 335 12.50 -26.96 26.68
CA VAL A 335 12.87 -28.11 27.50
C VAL A 335 13.69 -27.66 28.70
N PHE A 336 13.24 -28.06 29.88
CA PHE A 336 13.87 -27.68 31.13
C PHE A 336 14.12 -28.88 32.00
N ARG A 337 15.35 -28.97 32.52
CA ARG A 337 15.75 -30.01 33.45
C ARG A 337 16.18 -29.37 34.75
N MET A 338 15.67 -29.90 35.86
CA MET A 338 15.97 -29.45 37.21
C MET A 338 16.51 -30.61 38.03
N ASN A 339 17.44 -30.32 38.92
CA ASN A 339 17.98 -31.34 39.82
C ASN A 339 17.00 -31.64 40.95
N SER A 340 16.23 -30.64 41.40
CA SER A 340 15.28 -30.78 42.51
C SER A 340 13.99 -30.00 42.32
N PHE A 341 12.91 -30.47 42.95
CA PHE A 341 11.65 -29.73 43.05
C PHE A 341 11.77 -28.39 43.79
N ASN A 342 12.87 -28.17 44.55
CA ASN A 342 13.15 -26.87 45.15
C ASN A 342 13.54 -25.80 44.10
N ASP A 343 14.03 -26.23 42.93
CA ASP A 343 14.49 -25.33 41.87
C ASP A 343 13.34 -24.74 41.03
N LEU A 344 12.11 -25.24 41.22
CA LEU A 344 10.93 -24.81 40.46
C LEU A 344 10.65 -23.29 40.59
N ASN A 345 10.99 -22.67 41.72
CA ASN A 345 10.78 -21.24 41.93
C ASN A 345 11.67 -20.36 41.03
N GLY A 346 12.88 -20.81 40.68
CA GLY A 346 13.77 -20.07 39.78
C GLY A 346 13.37 -20.15 38.31
N TRP A 347 12.40 -20.99 37.97
CA TRP A 347 11.88 -21.15 36.60
C TRP A 347 10.69 -20.26 36.29
N VAL A 348 10.05 -19.73 37.32
CA VAL A 348 8.93 -18.81 37.19
C VAL A 348 9.33 -17.58 36.36
N ASP A 349 10.57 -17.10 36.48
CA ASP A 349 11.14 -16.01 35.68
C ASP A 349 11.53 -16.45 34.24
N LYS A 350 11.70 -17.75 33.96
CA LYS A 350 12.11 -18.33 32.66
C LYS A 350 10.93 -18.68 31.75
N LEU A 351 9.90 -19.38 32.26
CA LEU A 351 8.64 -19.56 31.51
C LEU A 351 8.04 -18.20 31.13
N SER A 352 8.27 -17.26 32.03
CA SER A 352 7.99 -15.85 31.91
C SER A 352 8.60 -15.19 30.66
N ALA A 353 9.81 -15.58 30.29
CA ALA A 353 10.55 -15.02 29.17
C ALA A 353 10.25 -15.75 27.84
N VAL A 354 10.00 -17.05 27.88
CA VAL A 354 9.88 -17.87 26.66
C VAL A 354 8.47 -17.88 26.06
N SER A 355 7.42 -17.78 26.86
CA SER A 355 6.05 -17.99 26.36
C SER A 355 5.50 -16.90 25.41
N CYS A 356 6.28 -15.84 25.14
CA CYS A 356 5.78 -14.58 24.55
C CYS A 356 6.74 -13.95 23.54
N ASP A 357 7.91 -14.57 23.36
CA ASP A 357 8.97 -14.13 22.45
C ASP A 357 9.13 -15.07 21.25
N GLU A 358 8.26 -16.07 21.13
CA GLU A 358 8.26 -16.97 19.98
C GLU A 358 6.99 -16.73 19.18
N GLY A 359 7.16 -15.98 18.09
CA GLY A 359 6.12 -15.83 17.08
C GLY A 359 5.61 -17.19 16.62
N ALA A 360 4.34 -17.26 16.20
CA ALA A 360 3.79 -18.51 15.69
C ALA A 360 4.72 -19.04 14.59
N SER A 361 5.14 -20.30 14.72
CA SER A 361 5.91 -20.96 13.68
C SER A 361 5.03 -21.03 12.44
N ILE A 362 5.37 -20.23 11.44
CA ILE A 362 4.73 -20.29 10.13
C ILE A 362 5.48 -21.30 9.29
N SER A 363 4.74 -22.26 8.77
CA SER A 363 5.16 -23.09 7.66
C SER A 363 5.47 -22.17 6.48
N SER A 364 6.69 -22.19 5.95
CA SER A 364 7.04 -21.44 4.72
C SER A 364 6.14 -21.80 3.53
N CYS A 365 5.43 -22.93 3.62
CA CYS A 365 4.53 -23.45 2.62
C CYS A 365 3.15 -22.77 2.64
N ASP A 366 2.66 -22.39 3.82
CA ASP A 366 1.26 -22.05 4.04
C ASP A 366 1.08 -20.56 4.26
N ASP A 367 0.08 -20.01 3.57
CA ASP A 367 -0.31 -18.64 3.81
C ASP A 367 -1.17 -18.57 5.07
N THR A 368 -0.77 -17.76 6.03
CA THR A 368 -1.49 -17.66 7.31
C THR A 368 -2.40 -16.45 7.29
N ILE A 369 -3.72 -16.67 7.32
CA ILE A 369 -4.70 -15.59 7.53
C ILE A 369 -4.85 -15.38 9.03
N THR A 370 -4.77 -14.13 9.46
CA THR A 370 -4.72 -13.84 10.88
C THR A 370 -5.12 -12.41 11.20
N THR A 371 -5.30 -12.10 12.48
CA THR A 371 -5.69 -10.78 12.95
C THR A 371 -4.66 -10.19 13.91
N VAL A 372 -4.59 -8.87 13.94
CA VAL A 372 -3.81 -8.09 14.91
C VAL A 372 -4.60 -6.83 15.32
N GLU A 373 -4.65 -6.55 16.63
CA GLU A 373 -5.31 -5.36 17.17
C GLU A 373 -4.46 -4.10 16.91
N SER A 374 -5.11 -2.93 16.90
CA SER A 374 -4.44 -1.62 16.82
C SER A 374 -3.28 -1.46 17.81
N ASP A 375 -2.16 -0.94 17.33
CA ASP A 375 -0.92 -0.69 18.07
C ASP A 375 -0.28 -1.93 18.73
N THR A 376 -0.80 -3.12 18.42
CA THR A 376 -0.24 -4.40 18.88
C THR A 376 0.51 -5.08 17.77
N PHE A 377 1.37 -6.03 18.14
CA PHE A 377 2.16 -6.79 17.21
C PHE A 377 1.77 -8.26 17.28
N LYS A 378 1.77 -8.89 16.12
CA LYS A 378 1.78 -10.34 16.01
C LYS A 378 3.12 -10.79 15.44
N TYR A 379 3.78 -11.68 16.15
CA TYR A 379 5.09 -12.19 15.78
C TYR A 379 4.95 -13.54 15.11
N PHE A 380 5.84 -13.79 14.16
CA PHE A 380 5.96 -15.03 13.43
C PHE A 380 7.43 -15.35 13.25
N ARG A 381 7.71 -16.63 13.03
CA ARG A 381 9.02 -17.03 12.54
C ARG A 381 8.89 -18.19 11.59
N THR A 382 9.88 -18.33 10.73
CA THR A 382 10.00 -19.48 9.85
C THR A 382 11.46 -19.78 9.62
N GLN A 383 11.79 -21.05 9.41
CA GLN A 383 13.15 -21.48 9.11
C GLN A 383 13.20 -21.90 7.65
N PHE A 384 14.13 -21.32 6.89
CA PHE A 384 14.38 -21.73 5.52
C PHE A 384 15.63 -22.59 5.48
N SER A 385 15.49 -23.85 5.06
CA SER A 385 16.61 -24.78 4.93
C SER A 385 17.42 -24.53 3.67
N THR A 386 16.75 -24.32 2.53
CA THR A 386 17.33 -23.92 1.24
C THR A 386 16.46 -22.84 0.61
N VAL A 387 17.07 -21.89 -0.11
CA VAL A 387 16.39 -20.78 -0.79
C VAL A 387 17.12 -20.48 -2.09
N ALA A 388 16.38 -20.23 -3.17
CA ALA A 388 16.99 -19.81 -4.42
C ALA A 388 17.65 -18.43 -4.28
N ASN A 389 18.84 -18.28 -4.86
CA ASN A 389 19.58 -17.02 -4.90
C ASN A 389 19.80 -16.35 -3.52
N ASN A 390 19.74 -17.12 -2.44
CA ASN A 390 19.88 -16.62 -1.08
C ASN A 390 18.96 -15.43 -0.76
N ARG A 391 17.77 -15.33 -1.39
CA ARG A 391 16.84 -14.21 -1.18
C ARG A 391 15.43 -14.72 -0.95
N ILE A 392 14.80 -14.23 0.11
CA ILE A 392 13.37 -14.42 0.36
C ILE A 392 12.64 -13.09 0.33
N SER A 393 11.32 -13.15 0.21
CA SER A 393 10.44 -12.03 0.50
C SER A 393 9.34 -12.45 1.46
N VAL A 394 9.15 -11.66 2.51
CA VAL A 394 8.00 -11.74 3.43
C VAL A 394 6.95 -10.77 2.92
N GLU A 395 5.70 -11.18 2.77
CA GLU A 395 4.60 -10.29 2.36
C GLU A 395 3.42 -10.35 3.32
N VAL A 396 2.86 -9.17 3.59
CA VAL A 396 1.56 -9.00 4.24
C VAL A 396 0.59 -8.38 3.24
N ARG A 397 -0.55 -9.05 3.05
CA ARG A 397 -1.69 -8.54 2.31
C ARG A 397 -2.85 -8.33 3.28
N ASP A 398 -3.24 -7.08 3.48
CA ASP A 398 -4.43 -6.77 4.28
C ASP A 398 -5.70 -7.25 3.56
N ILE A 399 -6.59 -7.83 4.35
CA ILE A 399 -7.97 -8.19 4.02
C ILE A 399 -8.92 -7.16 4.65
N GLU A 400 -8.59 -6.69 5.85
CA GLU A 400 -9.31 -5.67 6.62
C GLU A 400 -8.28 -4.83 7.39
N GLY A 401 -8.49 -3.52 7.47
CA GLY A 401 -7.59 -2.60 8.16
C GLY A 401 -6.23 -2.42 7.49
N ILE A 402 -5.30 -1.78 8.21
CA ILE A 402 -3.95 -1.49 7.75
C ILE A 402 -2.94 -2.09 8.73
N SER A 403 -2.01 -2.87 8.22
CA SER A 403 -0.92 -3.41 9.04
C SER A 403 0.43 -2.79 8.65
N HIS A 404 1.43 -2.77 9.52
CA HIS A 404 2.84 -2.53 9.15
C HIS A 404 3.63 -3.82 9.26
N LEU A 405 4.62 -4.00 8.40
CA LEU A 405 5.43 -5.22 8.34
C LEU A 405 6.87 -4.94 8.76
N TYR A 406 7.41 -5.79 9.61
CA TYR A 406 8.80 -5.77 10.07
C TYR A 406 9.39 -7.18 9.95
N ALA A 407 10.66 -7.28 9.55
CA ALA A 407 11.35 -8.56 9.50
C ALA A 407 12.84 -8.43 9.86
N SER A 408 13.40 -9.48 10.45
CA SER A 408 14.82 -9.54 10.80
C SER A 408 15.36 -10.96 10.72
N LEU A 409 16.68 -11.07 10.45
CA LEU A 409 17.44 -12.32 10.47
C LEU A 409 18.14 -12.57 11.80
N THR A 410 18.21 -11.54 12.66
CA THR A 410 19.04 -11.55 13.87
C THR A 410 18.25 -11.15 15.12
N SER A 411 17.29 -10.24 14.97
CA SER A 411 16.38 -9.85 16.04
C SER A 411 15.19 -10.81 16.07
N THR A 412 14.99 -11.48 17.20
CA THR A 412 13.83 -12.37 17.41
C THR A 412 12.50 -11.62 17.42
N ASN A 413 12.56 -10.30 17.51
CA ASN A 413 11.46 -9.43 17.86
C ASN A 413 11.51 -8.13 17.02
N PRO A 414 11.39 -8.22 15.69
CA PRO A 414 11.50 -7.06 14.85
C PRO A 414 10.38 -6.03 15.13
N GLY A 415 10.66 -4.76 14.88
CA GLY A 415 9.73 -3.68 15.16
C GLY A 415 10.23 -2.30 14.71
N PRO A 416 9.40 -1.25 14.87
CA PRO A 416 9.69 0.10 14.37
C PRO A 416 10.90 0.75 15.03
N MET A 417 11.22 0.42 16.29
CA MET A 417 12.38 0.98 17.01
C MET A 417 13.61 0.07 16.98
N ASP A 418 13.51 -1.14 16.41
CA ASP A 418 14.62 -2.07 16.33
C ASP A 418 15.53 -1.73 15.12
N PRO A 419 16.84 -1.46 15.33
CA PRO A 419 17.75 -1.14 14.24
C PRO A 419 18.06 -2.35 13.34
N ALA A 420 17.90 -3.57 13.85
CA ALA A 420 18.10 -4.80 13.09
C ALA A 420 16.88 -5.19 12.25
N SER A 421 15.81 -4.40 12.28
CA SER A 421 14.58 -4.65 11.54
C SER A 421 14.58 -3.96 10.19
N ALA A 422 14.37 -4.75 9.13
CA ALA A 422 13.82 -4.23 7.89
C ALA A 422 12.34 -3.89 8.11
N LYS A 423 11.86 -2.81 7.48
CA LYS A 423 10.55 -2.21 7.77
C LYS A 423 9.84 -1.84 6.48
N ASN A 424 8.54 -2.11 6.42
CA ASN A 424 7.64 -1.60 5.40
C ASN A 424 6.37 -1.11 6.10
N GLU A 425 6.33 0.20 6.34
CA GLU A 425 5.29 0.92 7.09
C GLU A 425 4.36 1.69 6.13
N SER A 426 4.22 1.23 4.89
CA SER A 426 3.32 1.84 3.92
C SER A 426 1.85 1.53 4.24
N ASN A 427 0.96 2.49 4.00
CA ASN A 427 -0.49 2.26 4.10
C ASN A 427 -1.05 1.49 2.87
N ILE A 428 -0.21 1.11 1.91
CA ILE A 428 -0.62 0.42 0.68
C ILE A 428 -0.37 -1.09 0.81
N SER A 429 -1.44 -1.88 0.64
CA SER A 429 -1.39 -3.35 0.57
C SER A 429 -1.27 -3.82 -0.89
N PRO A 430 -0.48 -4.86 -1.21
CA PRO A 430 0.35 -5.65 -0.30
C PRO A 430 1.70 -4.98 0.03
N ARG A 431 2.27 -5.33 1.18
CA ARG A 431 3.61 -4.91 1.61
C ARG A 431 4.55 -6.08 1.63
N ALA A 432 5.75 -5.88 1.10
CA ALA A 432 6.78 -6.90 1.10
C ALA A 432 8.11 -6.38 1.65
N ILE A 433 8.88 -7.28 2.26
CA ILE A 433 10.26 -7.06 2.67
C ILE A 433 11.10 -8.19 2.06
N SER A 434 12.09 -7.83 1.26
CA SER A 434 13.11 -8.76 0.76
C SER A 434 14.27 -8.87 1.74
N LEU A 435 14.71 -10.09 2.02
CA LEU A 435 15.85 -10.38 2.90
C LEU A 435 16.86 -11.28 2.18
N SER A 436 18.14 -10.96 2.33
CA SER A 436 19.25 -11.78 1.83
C SER A 436 19.79 -12.69 2.92
N LEU A 437 19.77 -13.99 2.69
CA LEU A 437 20.20 -15.02 3.62
C LEU A 437 21.70 -15.31 3.42
N SER A 438 22.49 -15.23 4.49
CA SER A 438 23.93 -15.50 4.41
C SER A 438 24.29 -16.99 4.60
N ALA A 439 23.34 -17.81 5.06
CA ALA A 439 23.56 -19.23 5.36
C ALA A 439 22.27 -20.06 5.19
N ALA A 440 22.44 -21.36 4.93
CA ALA A 440 21.36 -22.33 5.00
C ALA A 440 20.80 -22.45 6.43
N ASN A 441 19.54 -22.87 6.56
CA ASN A 441 18.83 -23.05 7.85
C ASN A 441 18.66 -21.75 8.67
N THR A 442 18.62 -20.60 8.01
CA THR A 442 18.42 -19.30 8.68
C THR A 442 16.97 -19.14 9.12
N ILE A 443 16.79 -18.66 10.36
CA ILE A 443 15.47 -18.31 10.91
C ILE A 443 15.17 -16.85 10.55
N VAL A 444 13.96 -16.62 10.06
CA VAL A 444 13.45 -15.30 9.74
C VAL A 444 12.36 -14.97 10.74
N TYR A 445 12.55 -13.89 11.47
CA TYR A 445 11.59 -13.35 12.42
C TYR A 445 10.80 -12.25 11.74
N VAL A 446 9.49 -12.26 11.94
CA VAL A 446 8.55 -11.35 11.32
C VAL A 446 7.63 -10.80 12.37
N ALA A 447 7.33 -9.51 12.31
CA ALA A 447 6.32 -8.88 13.13
C ALA A 447 5.37 -8.08 12.25
N VAL A 448 4.08 -8.19 12.53
CA VAL A 448 3.04 -7.43 11.86
C VAL A 448 2.31 -6.59 12.91
N GLN A 449 2.27 -5.28 12.71
CA GLN A 449 1.65 -4.35 13.64
C GLN A 449 0.34 -3.81 13.10
N GLY A 450 -0.75 -3.95 13.84
CA GLY A 450 -2.03 -3.35 13.46
C GLY A 450 -2.01 -1.83 13.61
N GLN A 451 -2.53 -1.10 12.63
CA GLN A 451 -2.68 0.36 12.70
C GLN A 451 -4.12 0.76 13.05
N GLU A 452 -5.11 -0.04 12.67
CA GLU A 452 -6.52 0.24 12.90
C GLU A 452 -7.13 -0.66 13.98
N GLN A 453 -8.38 -0.40 14.38
CA GLN A 453 -9.04 -1.12 15.48
C GLN A 453 -9.10 -2.63 15.26
N SER A 454 -9.33 -3.05 14.02
CA SER A 454 -9.32 -4.44 13.56
C SER A 454 -8.45 -4.50 12.31
N ASN A 455 -7.47 -5.41 12.30
CA ASN A 455 -6.64 -5.64 11.12
C ASN A 455 -6.60 -7.14 10.88
N LYS A 456 -7.04 -7.55 9.70
CA LYS A 456 -7.00 -8.94 9.23
C LYS A 456 -6.11 -8.99 8.01
N PHE A 457 -5.14 -9.87 8.01
CA PHE A 457 -4.17 -9.95 6.93
C PHE A 457 -3.79 -11.39 6.62
N LYS A 458 -3.26 -11.58 5.41
CA LYS A 458 -2.62 -12.80 4.92
C LYS A 458 -1.11 -12.58 4.92
N LEU A 459 -0.39 -13.42 5.66
CA LEU A 459 1.08 -13.45 5.67
C LEU A 459 1.57 -14.58 4.78
N SER A 460 2.42 -14.24 3.82
CA SER A 460 2.99 -15.14 2.82
C SER A 460 4.49 -15.02 2.75
N MET A 461 5.17 -16.16 2.53
CA MET A 461 6.61 -16.24 2.31
C MET A 461 6.88 -16.62 0.86
N TRP A 462 7.87 -15.97 0.25
CA TRP A 462 8.21 -16.13 -1.16
C TRP A 462 9.70 -16.39 -1.33
N ASP A 463 10.02 -17.41 -2.13
CA ASP A 463 11.37 -17.72 -2.59
C ASP A 463 11.64 -17.00 -3.93
N ALA A 464 12.89 -16.59 -4.17
CA ALA A 464 13.31 -15.91 -5.39
C ALA A 464 13.56 -16.91 -6.54
N LEU A 465 12.53 -17.68 -6.90
CA LEU A 465 12.64 -18.77 -7.87
C LEU A 465 12.83 -18.30 -9.32
N PHE A 466 12.37 -17.09 -9.65
CA PHE A 466 12.46 -16.51 -10.98
C PHE A 466 13.80 -15.79 -11.18
N SER A 467 14.29 -15.77 -12.42
CA SER A 467 15.49 -15.01 -12.79
C SER A 467 15.32 -13.49 -12.67
N GLN A 468 14.08 -13.00 -12.80
CA GLN A 468 13.71 -11.59 -12.69
C GLN A 468 12.40 -11.45 -11.91
N ASP A 469 12.25 -10.33 -11.17
CA ASP A 469 11.00 -10.00 -10.48
C ASP A 469 9.93 -9.44 -11.43
N THR A 470 10.34 -8.93 -12.60
CA THR A 470 9.46 -8.36 -13.63
C THR A 470 9.95 -8.71 -15.03
N TYR A 471 9.04 -9.16 -15.89
CA TYR A 471 9.24 -9.44 -17.30
C TYR A 471 8.35 -8.50 -18.11
N VAL A 472 8.89 -7.91 -19.18
CA VAL A 472 8.16 -7.03 -20.09
C VAL A 472 8.06 -7.70 -21.45
N THR A 473 6.87 -7.69 -22.03
CA THR A 473 6.61 -8.26 -23.35
C THR A 473 5.49 -7.49 -24.04
N SER A 474 5.34 -7.70 -25.34
CA SER A 474 4.30 -7.08 -26.14
C SER A 474 3.59 -8.10 -27.02
N VAL A 475 2.35 -7.82 -27.38
CA VAL A 475 1.54 -8.63 -28.29
C VAL A 475 0.71 -7.71 -29.16
N LYS A 476 0.66 -7.98 -30.46
CA LYS A 476 -0.20 -7.22 -31.37
C LYS A 476 -1.66 -7.57 -31.12
N GLU A 477 -2.51 -6.55 -31.11
CA GLU A 477 -3.95 -6.76 -31.03
C GLU A 477 -4.49 -7.44 -32.28
N GLU A 478 -5.79 -7.72 -32.27
CA GLU A 478 -6.57 -8.20 -33.40
C GLU A 478 -6.17 -9.58 -33.98
N GLN A 479 -5.16 -10.24 -33.38
CA GLN A 479 -4.69 -11.55 -33.78
C GLN A 479 -5.60 -12.69 -33.27
N SER A 480 -5.86 -13.67 -34.14
CA SER A 480 -6.61 -14.88 -33.78
C SER A 480 -5.85 -15.72 -32.74
N ALA A 481 -6.46 -15.94 -31.58
CA ALA A 481 -5.90 -16.77 -30.52
C ALA A 481 -5.75 -18.25 -30.96
N PRO A 482 -4.73 -18.99 -30.46
CA PRO A 482 -3.75 -18.57 -29.46
C PRO A 482 -2.50 -17.89 -30.07
N VAL A 483 -2.11 -16.75 -29.51
CA VAL A 483 -0.84 -16.07 -29.82
C VAL A 483 0.11 -16.23 -28.64
N THR A 484 1.37 -16.56 -28.89
CA THR A 484 2.41 -16.60 -27.84
C THR A 484 2.81 -15.18 -27.45
N VAL A 485 2.53 -14.82 -26.19
CA VAL A 485 2.81 -13.50 -25.60
C VAL A 485 4.18 -13.49 -24.92
N LEU A 486 4.57 -14.61 -24.30
CA LEU A 486 5.88 -14.77 -23.68
C LEU A 486 6.40 -16.18 -23.96
N ASP A 487 7.43 -16.26 -24.80
CA ASP A 487 8.07 -17.53 -25.20
C ASP A 487 9.32 -17.86 -24.38
N LYS A 488 9.98 -16.83 -23.81
CA LYS A 488 11.15 -17.02 -22.96
C LYS A 488 10.72 -17.63 -21.64
N THR A 489 11.24 -18.82 -21.34
CA THR A 489 11.08 -19.51 -20.06
C THR A 489 11.27 -18.49 -18.95
N LEU A 490 10.27 -18.37 -18.09
CA LEU A 490 10.36 -17.76 -16.77
C LEU A 490 11.42 -18.54 -15.99
N THR A 491 12.69 -18.32 -16.33
CA THR A 491 13.78 -19.29 -16.17
C THR A 491 13.98 -19.54 -14.68
N PRO A 492 13.67 -20.74 -14.20
CA PRO A 492 13.79 -21.01 -12.78
C PRO A 492 15.24 -21.24 -12.42
N TYR A 493 15.69 -20.69 -11.30
CA TYR A 493 16.99 -21.06 -10.74
C TYR A 493 16.92 -22.51 -10.23
N ASN A 494 17.60 -23.45 -10.88
CA ASN A 494 17.87 -24.81 -10.39
C ASN A 494 16.66 -25.71 -10.03
N TYR A 495 15.41 -25.27 -10.27
CA TYR A 495 14.20 -26.01 -9.91
C TYR A 495 13.28 -26.23 -11.10
N LYS A 496 12.55 -27.35 -11.12
CA LYS A 496 11.46 -27.56 -12.07
C LYS A 496 10.18 -26.96 -11.48
N LEU A 497 9.65 -25.89 -12.06
CA LEU A 497 8.47 -25.21 -11.54
C LEU A 497 7.18 -25.65 -12.24
N LYS A 498 6.06 -25.46 -11.54
CA LYS A 498 4.70 -25.47 -12.05
C LYS A 498 4.16 -24.05 -12.01
N TYR A 499 3.64 -23.58 -13.14
CA TYR A 499 3.23 -22.18 -13.31
C TYR A 499 1.72 -22.00 -13.29
N SER A 500 1.26 -20.85 -12.79
CA SER A 500 -0.12 -20.39 -12.88
C SER A 500 -0.20 -18.86 -12.83
N ILE A 501 -1.14 -18.26 -13.56
CA ILE A 501 -1.49 -16.84 -13.38
C ILE A 501 -2.40 -16.75 -12.16
N VAL A 502 -2.09 -15.87 -11.22
CA VAL A 502 -2.84 -15.73 -9.95
C VAL A 502 -3.52 -14.37 -9.81
N GLU A 503 -3.10 -13.35 -10.56
CA GLU A 503 -3.73 -12.02 -10.59
C GLU A 503 -3.53 -11.37 -11.97
N GLY A 504 -4.39 -10.41 -12.33
CA GLY A 504 -4.21 -9.55 -13.50
C GLY A 504 -4.88 -10.02 -14.80
N ASP A 505 -5.46 -11.23 -14.80
CA ASP A 505 -6.18 -11.83 -15.92
C ASP A 505 -7.69 -11.97 -15.64
N ASP A 506 -8.32 -10.89 -15.19
CA ASP A 506 -9.72 -10.90 -14.73
C ASP A 506 -10.70 -11.29 -15.86
N ASP A 507 -10.34 -10.98 -17.11
CA ASP A 507 -11.14 -11.23 -18.29
C ASP A 507 -10.84 -12.60 -18.95
N ASN A 508 -9.97 -13.42 -18.34
CA ASN A 508 -9.47 -14.70 -18.87
C ASN A 508 -8.93 -14.55 -20.30
N CYS A 509 -8.19 -13.47 -20.58
CA CYS A 509 -7.53 -13.17 -21.84
C CYS A 509 -6.30 -14.04 -22.10
N PHE A 510 -5.71 -14.62 -21.05
CA PHE A 510 -4.46 -15.35 -21.12
C PHE A 510 -4.58 -16.78 -20.58
N LYS A 511 -3.64 -17.61 -21.01
CA LYS A 511 -3.42 -18.95 -20.49
C LYS A 511 -1.93 -19.17 -20.36
N ILE A 512 -1.50 -19.72 -19.22
CA ILE A 512 -0.12 -20.12 -19.01
C ILE A 512 0.00 -21.64 -19.08
N ASN A 513 1.01 -22.13 -19.80
CA ASN A 513 1.36 -23.54 -19.78
C ASN A 513 1.99 -23.88 -18.43
N LYS A 514 1.37 -24.81 -17.70
CA LYS A 514 1.77 -25.21 -16.35
C LYS A 514 3.19 -25.74 -16.25
N ASP A 515 3.74 -26.32 -17.32
CA ASP A 515 5.07 -26.96 -17.34
C ASP A 515 6.16 -26.07 -17.94
N THR A 516 5.83 -25.24 -18.94
CA THR A 516 6.82 -24.42 -19.65
C THR A 516 6.82 -22.96 -19.22
N GLY A 517 5.74 -22.47 -18.62
CA GLY A 517 5.58 -21.05 -18.28
C GLY A 517 5.25 -20.15 -19.47
N VAL A 518 5.09 -20.72 -20.68
CA VAL A 518 4.70 -19.99 -21.89
C VAL A 518 3.29 -19.42 -21.71
N ILE A 519 3.15 -18.11 -21.95
CA ILE A 519 1.86 -17.40 -21.87
C ILE A 519 1.32 -17.22 -23.30
N THR A 520 0.07 -17.62 -23.51
CA THR A 520 -0.66 -17.46 -24.77
C THR A 520 -1.97 -16.73 -24.56
N THR A 521 -2.47 -16.02 -25.56
CA THR A 521 -3.84 -15.48 -25.55
C THR A 521 -4.89 -16.59 -25.69
N THR A 522 -6.05 -16.40 -25.09
CA THR A 522 -7.23 -17.29 -25.19
C THR A 522 -8.30 -16.74 -26.13
N LYS A 523 -8.28 -15.43 -26.34
CA LYS A 523 -9.17 -14.66 -27.22
C LYS A 523 -8.39 -13.52 -27.86
N LYS A 524 -9.00 -12.92 -28.88
CA LYS A 524 -8.50 -11.70 -29.53
C LYS A 524 -8.39 -10.58 -28.50
N LEU A 525 -7.30 -9.83 -28.52
CA LEU A 525 -7.12 -8.63 -27.71
C LEU A 525 -7.46 -7.40 -28.55
N ASP A 526 -7.99 -6.38 -27.89
CA ASP A 526 -8.39 -5.08 -28.45
C ASP A 526 -7.76 -4.03 -27.53
N ARG A 527 -6.90 -3.20 -28.10
CA ARG A 527 -6.09 -2.19 -27.40
C ARG A 527 -6.95 -1.00 -27.01
N GLU A 528 -7.90 -0.58 -27.84
CA GLU A 528 -8.87 0.48 -27.54
C GLU A 528 -9.70 0.11 -26.30
N ALA A 529 -9.98 -1.18 -26.10
CA ALA A 529 -10.59 -1.68 -24.87
C ALA A 529 -9.59 -1.71 -23.69
N ARG A 530 -8.37 -2.23 -23.90
CA ARG A 530 -7.34 -2.31 -22.85
C ARG A 530 -5.92 -2.39 -23.41
N ALA A 531 -5.19 -1.28 -23.30
CA ALA A 531 -3.84 -1.14 -23.84
C ALA A 531 -2.73 -1.93 -23.11
N SER A 532 -2.95 -2.39 -21.87
CA SER A 532 -1.94 -3.17 -21.14
C SER A 532 -2.51 -4.08 -20.04
N TYR A 533 -1.73 -5.12 -19.72
CA TYR A 533 -2.03 -6.07 -18.65
C TYR A 533 -0.83 -6.23 -17.71
N ARG A 534 -1.12 -6.31 -16.41
CA ARG A 534 -0.14 -6.59 -15.35
C ARG A 534 -0.46 -7.92 -14.71
N LEU A 535 0.11 -9.00 -15.27
CA LEU A 535 -0.13 -10.36 -14.80
C LEU A 535 0.81 -10.70 -13.65
N THR A 536 0.31 -11.34 -12.59
CA THR A 536 1.14 -11.93 -11.54
C THR A 536 1.19 -13.45 -11.76
N VAL A 537 2.39 -13.97 -12.01
CA VAL A 537 2.62 -15.40 -12.23
C VAL A 537 3.21 -16.04 -10.97
N LEU A 538 2.59 -17.12 -10.51
CA LEU A 538 3.09 -18.00 -9.46
C LEU A 538 3.94 -19.11 -10.09
N GLY A 539 5.13 -19.32 -9.55
CA GLY A 539 5.97 -20.48 -9.85
C GLY A 539 6.16 -21.30 -8.60
N GLN A 540 5.79 -22.58 -8.63
CA GLN A 540 5.90 -23.49 -7.49
C GLN A 540 6.78 -24.68 -7.85
N ASN A 541 7.76 -25.00 -7.03
CA ASN A 541 8.64 -26.14 -7.27
C ASN A 541 7.84 -27.45 -7.27
N ALA A 542 8.01 -28.24 -8.34
CA ALA A 542 7.28 -29.48 -8.59
C ALA A 542 7.57 -30.58 -7.56
N GLN A 543 8.77 -30.57 -6.95
CA GLN A 543 9.19 -31.53 -5.93
C GLN A 543 8.91 -31.04 -4.50
N ASN A 544 8.77 -29.72 -4.31
CA ASN A 544 8.52 -29.14 -3.00
C ASN A 544 7.61 -27.91 -3.11
N SER A 545 6.32 -28.09 -2.85
CA SER A 545 5.30 -27.04 -2.91
C SER A 545 5.60 -25.84 -1.98
N CYS A 546 6.47 -26.01 -0.98
CA CYS A 546 6.87 -24.95 -0.07
C CYS A 546 7.80 -23.90 -0.72
N HIS A 547 8.51 -24.26 -1.80
CA HIS A 547 9.25 -23.29 -2.59
C HIS A 547 8.31 -22.73 -3.64
N LYS A 548 7.76 -21.56 -3.35
CA LYS A 548 6.95 -20.79 -4.27
C LYS A 548 7.52 -19.39 -4.42
N GLY A 549 7.57 -18.90 -5.65
CA GLY A 549 7.95 -17.55 -6.00
C GLY A 549 6.86 -16.90 -6.84
N ARG A 550 6.97 -15.60 -7.07
CA ARG A 550 6.13 -14.90 -8.04
C ARG A 550 6.95 -13.93 -8.88
N ALA A 551 6.47 -13.67 -10.08
CA ALA A 551 6.99 -12.65 -10.96
C ALA A 551 5.84 -11.86 -11.59
N VAL A 552 6.10 -10.59 -11.92
CA VAL A 552 5.17 -9.75 -12.67
C VAL A 552 5.49 -9.86 -14.16
N VAL A 553 4.47 -10.02 -14.99
CA VAL A 553 4.59 -9.93 -16.46
C VAL A 553 3.76 -8.73 -16.91
N LEU A 554 4.44 -7.71 -17.42
CA LEU A 554 3.83 -6.55 -18.06
C LEU A 554 3.66 -6.87 -19.54
N VAL A 555 2.43 -6.87 -20.01
CA VAL A 555 2.06 -7.12 -21.41
C VAL A 555 1.51 -5.84 -21.99
N ASP A 556 2.25 -5.25 -22.91
CA ASP A 556 1.80 -4.11 -23.70
C ASP A 556 1.09 -4.61 -24.97
N VAL A 557 -0.11 -4.10 -25.23
CA VAL A 557 -0.85 -4.42 -26.45
C VAL A 557 -0.42 -3.44 -27.54
N GLU A 558 0.24 -3.96 -28.57
CA GLU A 558 0.66 -3.15 -29.72
C GLU A 558 -0.53 -2.88 -30.63
N ASP A 559 -0.60 -1.62 -31.04
CA ASP A 559 -1.62 -1.05 -31.92
C ASP A 559 -1.57 -1.67 -33.33
N ILE A 560 -2.72 -2.07 -33.87
CA ILE A 560 -2.92 -2.39 -35.28
C ILE A 560 -3.91 -1.36 -35.84
N ASN A 561 -3.70 -0.94 -37.10
CA ASN A 561 -4.60 0.00 -37.77
C ASN A 561 -5.94 -0.66 -38.15
N ASP A 562 -6.84 -0.82 -37.19
CA ASP A 562 -8.16 -1.44 -37.36
C ASP A 562 -9.33 -0.45 -37.21
N ASN A 563 -9.07 0.79 -36.76
CA ASN A 563 -10.03 1.88 -36.83
C ASN A 563 -9.69 2.82 -37.99
N SER A 564 -10.73 3.26 -38.71
CA SER A 564 -10.57 4.31 -39.71
C SER A 564 -10.81 5.68 -39.08
N PRO A 565 -10.19 6.76 -39.59
CA PRO A 565 -10.55 8.11 -39.17
C PRO A 565 -12.05 8.36 -39.38
N VAL A 566 -12.69 9.12 -38.50
CA VAL A 566 -14.13 9.44 -38.61
C VAL A 566 -14.36 10.93 -38.50
N PHE A 567 -15.01 11.54 -39.49
CA PHE A 567 -15.45 12.93 -39.39
C PHE A 567 -16.57 13.10 -38.34
N GLY A 568 -16.58 14.24 -37.65
CA GLY A 568 -17.66 14.57 -36.71
C GLY A 568 -19.03 14.78 -37.40
N GLN A 569 -19.04 15.09 -38.70
CA GLN A 569 -20.23 15.29 -39.53
C GLN A 569 -19.98 14.76 -40.96
N SER A 570 -21.00 14.19 -41.60
CA SER A 570 -20.93 13.75 -43.00
C SER A 570 -21.00 14.91 -44.00
N SER A 571 -21.53 16.06 -43.58
CA SER A 571 -21.62 17.27 -44.39
C SER A 571 -21.42 18.53 -43.55
N TYR A 572 -20.66 19.48 -44.09
CA TYR A 572 -20.42 20.82 -43.55
C TYR A 572 -20.96 21.87 -44.53
N SER A 573 -21.27 23.07 -44.04
CA SER A 573 -21.64 24.19 -44.90
C SER A 573 -21.04 25.49 -44.40
N ALA A 574 -20.62 26.34 -45.32
CA ALA A 574 -20.11 27.68 -45.05
C ALA A 574 -20.65 28.67 -46.08
N THR A 575 -20.85 29.91 -45.66
CA THR A 575 -21.23 31.01 -46.55
C THR A 575 -20.13 32.06 -46.51
N LEU A 576 -19.65 32.49 -47.67
CA LEU A 576 -18.60 33.49 -47.79
C LEU A 576 -19.06 34.63 -48.71
N PRO A 577 -19.03 35.89 -48.26
CA PRO A 577 -19.20 37.03 -49.14
C PRO A 577 -18.11 37.03 -50.20
N GLU A 578 -18.45 37.40 -51.44
CA GLU A 578 -17.46 37.57 -52.50
C GLU A 578 -16.51 38.76 -52.24
N GLY A 579 -15.50 38.92 -53.10
CA GLY A 579 -14.55 40.03 -53.02
C GLY A 579 -13.56 39.96 -51.84
N LYS A 580 -13.69 38.98 -50.94
CA LYS A 580 -12.72 38.75 -49.85
C LYS A 580 -11.35 38.34 -50.42
N PRO A 581 -10.24 38.80 -49.83
CA PRO A 581 -8.91 38.47 -50.31
C PRO A 581 -8.65 36.95 -50.28
N ALA A 582 -7.68 36.51 -51.07
CA ALA A 582 -7.13 35.17 -50.93
C ALA A 582 -6.67 34.92 -49.48
N ASN A 583 -6.64 33.65 -49.08
CA ASN A 583 -6.34 33.18 -47.72
C ASN A 583 -7.43 33.51 -46.68
N THR A 584 -8.68 33.71 -47.11
CA THR A 584 -9.82 33.91 -46.20
C THR A 584 -10.29 32.57 -45.64
N PHE A 585 -10.53 32.50 -44.34
CA PHE A 585 -11.07 31.31 -43.66
C PHE A 585 -12.48 30.98 -44.15
N VAL A 586 -12.74 29.71 -44.44
CA VAL A 586 -14.04 29.21 -44.93
C VAL A 586 -14.71 28.35 -43.86
N ALA A 587 -14.06 27.28 -43.42
CA ALA A 587 -14.60 26.33 -42.46
C ALA A 587 -13.48 25.55 -41.76
N MET A 588 -13.81 24.93 -40.62
CA MET A 588 -12.98 23.95 -39.93
C MET A 588 -13.68 22.59 -39.98
N VAL A 589 -13.04 21.57 -40.56
CA VAL A 589 -13.53 20.19 -40.54
C VAL A 589 -12.69 19.35 -39.59
N THR A 590 -13.32 18.52 -38.77
CA THR A 590 -12.62 17.75 -37.73
C THR A 590 -12.94 16.27 -37.85
N ALA A 591 -11.91 15.43 -37.71
CA ALA A 591 -12.03 13.98 -37.66
C ALA A 591 -11.22 13.43 -36.48
N THR A 592 -11.55 12.23 -36.04
CA THR A 592 -10.85 11.51 -34.96
C THR A 592 -10.61 10.08 -35.35
N ASP A 593 -9.47 9.54 -34.97
CA ASP A 593 -9.15 8.11 -35.04
C ASP A 593 -8.98 7.56 -33.62
N LYS A 594 -9.36 6.30 -33.39
CA LYS A 594 -9.23 5.65 -32.08
C LYS A 594 -7.89 4.97 -31.88
N ASP A 595 -7.17 4.70 -32.96
CA ASP A 595 -5.84 4.09 -32.93
C ASP A 595 -4.81 5.03 -32.28
N THR A 596 -3.54 4.64 -32.25
CA THR A 596 -2.47 5.48 -31.67
C THR A 596 -1.23 5.63 -32.54
N GLY A 597 -0.45 6.68 -32.25
CA GLY A 597 0.77 6.96 -33.00
C GLY A 597 0.50 7.25 -34.47
N THR A 598 1.24 6.61 -35.37
CA THR A 598 1.11 6.79 -36.81
C THR A 598 -0.26 6.35 -37.34
N ASN A 599 -0.89 5.36 -36.70
CA ASN A 599 -2.20 4.84 -37.09
C ASN A 599 -3.34 5.83 -36.81
N ALA A 600 -3.14 6.82 -35.93
CA ALA A 600 -4.09 7.90 -35.70
C ALA A 600 -3.63 9.25 -36.26
N GLN A 601 -2.53 9.29 -37.02
CA GLN A 601 -2.01 10.53 -37.57
C GLN A 601 -2.82 10.95 -38.80
N LEU A 602 -3.63 11.98 -38.65
CA LEU A 602 -4.55 12.43 -39.68
C LEU A 602 -3.88 13.32 -40.74
N SER A 603 -4.28 13.11 -41.99
CA SER A 603 -3.96 13.97 -43.13
C SER A 603 -5.23 14.27 -43.93
N TYR A 604 -5.46 15.56 -44.23
CA TYR A 604 -6.66 16.02 -44.93
C TYR A 604 -6.32 16.41 -46.36
N ASN A 605 -7.25 16.15 -47.28
CA ASN A 605 -7.13 16.57 -48.68
C ASN A 605 -8.50 16.84 -49.32
N ILE A 606 -8.56 17.81 -50.23
CA ILE A 606 -9.73 18.03 -51.08
C ILE A 606 -9.57 17.15 -52.32
N THR A 607 -10.46 16.18 -52.52
CA THR A 607 -10.34 15.17 -53.58
C THR A 607 -11.23 15.46 -54.80
N SER A 608 -12.27 16.28 -54.68
CA SER A 608 -13.10 16.74 -55.81
C SER A 608 -13.86 18.04 -55.49
N GLY A 609 -14.38 18.72 -56.52
CA GLY A 609 -15.17 19.95 -56.38
C GLY A 609 -14.34 21.25 -56.29
N ASN A 610 -13.04 21.15 -56.56
CA ASN A 610 -12.06 22.25 -56.46
C ASN A 610 -11.22 22.38 -57.74
N GLU A 611 -11.84 22.19 -58.91
CA GLU A 611 -11.18 22.11 -60.22
C GLU A 611 -10.38 23.39 -60.55
N ASP A 612 -10.90 24.55 -60.14
CA ASP A 612 -10.26 25.86 -60.34
C ASP A 612 -9.19 26.21 -59.29
N ASN A 613 -8.91 25.28 -58.36
CA ASN A 613 -8.04 25.48 -57.21
C ASN A 613 -8.39 26.77 -56.45
N LYS A 614 -9.67 26.96 -56.10
CA LYS A 614 -10.19 28.13 -55.36
C LYS A 614 -10.11 27.96 -53.84
N PHE A 615 -9.87 26.73 -53.37
CA PHE A 615 -9.78 26.38 -51.96
C PHE A 615 -8.52 25.54 -51.67
N SER A 616 -8.06 25.59 -50.42
CA SER A 616 -7.01 24.73 -49.86
C SER A 616 -7.41 24.26 -48.48
N ILE A 617 -6.94 23.09 -48.07
CA ILE A 617 -7.10 22.55 -46.72
C ILE A 617 -5.72 22.25 -46.11
N ASP A 618 -5.55 22.55 -44.83
CA ASP A 618 -4.34 22.19 -44.08
C ASP A 618 -4.51 20.86 -43.31
N ASN A 619 -3.44 20.40 -42.65
CA ASN A 619 -3.48 19.16 -41.86
C ASN A 619 -4.29 19.26 -40.56
N ASN A 620 -4.79 20.44 -40.19
CA ASN A 620 -5.68 20.64 -39.05
C ASN A 620 -7.15 20.67 -39.47
N GLY A 621 -7.44 20.55 -40.78
CA GLY A 621 -8.78 20.62 -41.33
C GLY A 621 -9.29 22.05 -41.55
N GLU A 622 -8.41 23.06 -41.55
CA GLU A 622 -8.76 24.44 -41.86
C GLU A 622 -8.87 24.63 -43.37
N VAL A 623 -10.06 24.98 -43.86
CA VAL A 623 -10.30 25.28 -45.27
C VAL A 623 -10.23 26.79 -45.49
N ARG A 624 -9.44 27.22 -46.47
CA ARG A 624 -9.24 28.63 -46.83
C ARG A 624 -9.37 28.85 -48.33
N THR A 625 -9.70 30.08 -48.75
CA THR A 625 -9.66 30.47 -50.16
C THR A 625 -8.23 30.65 -50.65
N THR A 626 -7.94 30.31 -51.90
CA THR A 626 -6.65 30.55 -52.57
C THR A 626 -6.70 31.75 -53.52
N LYS A 627 -7.92 32.13 -53.93
CA LYS A 627 -8.24 33.23 -54.85
C LYS A 627 -9.41 34.03 -54.29
N VAL A 628 -9.58 35.25 -54.79
CA VAL A 628 -10.80 36.03 -54.56
C VAL A 628 -11.96 35.29 -55.24
N LEU A 629 -13.05 35.07 -54.51
CA LEU A 629 -14.28 34.52 -55.08
C LEU A 629 -15.11 35.65 -55.67
N ASN A 630 -15.81 35.33 -56.75
CA ASN A 630 -16.70 36.20 -57.50
C ASN A 630 -18.02 35.44 -57.69
N TYR A 631 -19.15 36.06 -57.35
CA TYR A 631 -20.47 35.44 -57.42
C TYR A 631 -20.93 35.27 -58.87
N GLU A 632 -20.59 36.24 -59.74
CA GLU A 632 -20.90 36.28 -61.18
C GLU A 632 -20.06 35.30 -62.01
N ASP A 633 -19.13 34.56 -61.39
CA ASP A 633 -18.46 33.45 -62.04
C ASP A 633 -19.43 32.30 -62.38
N ILE A 634 -18.96 31.31 -63.15
CA ILE A 634 -19.75 30.14 -63.57
C ILE A 634 -20.37 29.39 -62.37
N SER A 635 -19.73 29.44 -61.20
CA SER A 635 -20.16 28.72 -59.99
C SER A 635 -20.24 29.66 -58.78
N ASN A 636 -21.45 29.85 -58.26
CA ASN A 636 -21.73 30.55 -56.99
C ASN A 636 -21.85 29.60 -55.78
N SER A 637 -21.66 28.30 -56.00
CA SER A 637 -21.64 27.28 -54.95
C SER A 637 -20.63 26.18 -55.29
N TYR A 638 -19.88 25.72 -54.29
CA TYR A 638 -18.83 24.72 -54.42
C TYR A 638 -19.10 23.56 -53.46
N SER A 639 -19.14 22.33 -53.99
CA SER A 639 -19.33 21.11 -53.20
C SER A 639 -18.01 20.36 -53.10
N LEU A 640 -17.21 20.69 -52.08
CA LEU A 640 -15.88 20.14 -51.85
C LEU A 640 -15.97 18.77 -51.19
N LYS A 641 -15.46 17.72 -51.85
CA LYS A 641 -15.30 16.41 -51.19
C LYS A 641 -13.95 16.39 -50.48
N ILE A 642 -13.99 16.28 -49.16
CA ILE A 642 -12.81 16.24 -48.30
C ILE A 642 -12.60 14.80 -47.85
N THR A 643 -11.38 14.31 -48.01
CA THR A 643 -10.95 12.99 -47.54
C THR A 643 -9.94 13.17 -46.42
N VAL A 644 -10.14 12.43 -45.33
CA VAL A 644 -9.15 12.30 -44.25
C VAL A 644 -8.58 10.87 -44.30
N LYS A 645 -7.27 10.75 -44.12
CA LYS A 645 -6.58 9.45 -44.04
C LYS A 645 -5.69 9.39 -42.82
N ASP A 646 -5.55 8.21 -42.25
CA ASP A 646 -4.52 7.94 -41.25
C ASP A 646 -3.11 7.86 -41.89
N GLY A 647 -2.09 7.72 -41.05
CA GLY A 647 -0.70 7.60 -41.47
C GLY A 647 -0.23 6.16 -41.72
N ALA A 648 -1.11 5.18 -41.60
CA ALA A 648 -0.75 3.76 -41.65
C ALA A 648 -0.46 3.26 -43.08
N GLN A 649 0.06 2.03 -43.18
CA GLN A 649 0.35 1.34 -44.44
C GLN A 649 -0.16 -0.11 -44.38
N PRO A 650 -1.29 -0.45 -45.04
CA PRO A 650 -2.17 0.43 -45.82
C PRO A 650 -2.98 1.40 -44.95
N SER A 651 -3.24 2.61 -45.46
CA SER A 651 -4.03 3.62 -44.75
C SER A 651 -5.53 3.38 -44.86
N LEU A 652 -6.29 3.65 -43.79
CA LEU A 652 -7.75 3.77 -43.81
C LEU A 652 -8.17 5.25 -43.97
N SER A 653 -9.43 5.47 -44.35
CA SER A 653 -9.90 6.80 -44.72
C SER A 653 -11.41 6.98 -44.60
N ASP A 654 -11.83 8.22 -44.41
CA ASP A 654 -13.23 8.64 -44.44
C ASP A 654 -13.40 9.91 -45.30
N THR A 655 -14.64 10.20 -45.72
CA THR A 655 -14.96 11.34 -46.59
C THR A 655 -16.18 12.11 -46.12
N ALA A 656 -16.08 13.45 -46.14
CA ALA A 656 -17.19 14.37 -45.89
C ALA A 656 -17.32 15.40 -47.02
N THR A 657 -18.50 16.02 -47.13
CA THR A 657 -18.74 17.08 -48.13
C THR A 657 -18.85 18.44 -47.46
N LEU A 658 -18.11 19.45 -47.94
CA LEU A 658 -18.24 20.85 -47.53
C LEU A 658 -18.88 21.65 -48.66
N THR A 659 -20.08 22.19 -48.41
CA THR A 659 -20.77 23.09 -49.34
C THR A 659 -20.44 24.54 -49.01
N VAL A 660 -19.70 25.21 -49.89
CA VAL A 660 -19.36 26.64 -49.78
C VAL A 660 -20.30 27.43 -50.69
N ILE A 661 -21.10 28.31 -50.09
CA ILE A 661 -22.03 29.18 -50.80
C ILE A 661 -21.40 30.57 -50.89
N VAL A 662 -21.24 31.08 -52.11
CA VAL A 662 -20.80 32.46 -52.33
C VAL A 662 -22.01 33.38 -52.17
N GLN A 663 -21.87 34.41 -51.35
CA GLN A 663 -22.89 35.42 -51.16
C GLN A 663 -22.57 36.63 -52.04
N ASP A 664 -23.54 36.99 -52.89
CA ASP A 664 -23.59 38.20 -53.71
C ASP A 664 -23.41 39.46 -52.82
N VAL A 665 -22.42 40.30 -53.14
CA VAL A 665 -22.11 41.57 -52.46
C VAL A 665 -22.08 42.69 -53.50
N ASN A 666 -22.92 43.71 -53.27
CA ASN A 666 -23.10 44.84 -54.18
C ASN A 666 -21.78 45.42 -54.74
N GLU A 667 -21.61 45.35 -56.05
CA GLU A 667 -20.51 45.89 -56.83
C GLU A 667 -20.93 47.20 -57.55
N PRO A 668 -20.01 48.17 -57.74
CA PRO A 668 -20.37 49.42 -58.40
C PRO A 668 -20.66 49.23 -59.90
N PRO A 669 -21.64 49.95 -60.47
CA PRO A 669 -21.96 49.87 -61.90
C PRO A 669 -20.85 50.48 -62.77
N TYR A 670 -20.69 49.93 -63.98
CA TYR A 670 -19.69 50.39 -64.96
C TYR A 670 -20.32 50.78 -66.29
N PHE A 671 -19.76 51.81 -66.94
CA PHE A 671 -20.25 52.27 -68.24
C PHE A 671 -19.83 51.32 -69.37
N VAL A 672 -20.73 51.12 -70.34
CA VAL A 672 -20.53 50.23 -71.50
C VAL A 672 -20.59 51.01 -72.83
N ASN A 673 -20.38 50.29 -73.94
CA ASN A 673 -20.42 50.82 -75.31
C ASN A 673 -19.42 51.98 -75.53
N ASN A 674 -19.87 53.08 -76.14
CA ASN A 674 -19.06 54.26 -76.46
C ASN A 674 -18.56 55.04 -75.24
N CYS A 675 -19.01 54.69 -74.03
CA CYS A 675 -18.55 55.25 -72.76
C CYS A 675 -17.57 54.34 -71.99
N ALA A 676 -17.32 53.11 -72.46
CA ALA A 676 -16.49 52.13 -71.75
C ALA A 676 -14.99 52.50 -71.74
N HIS A 677 -14.52 53.23 -72.74
CA HIS A 677 -13.10 53.58 -72.85
C HIS A 677 -12.78 54.78 -71.96
N ASN A 678 -12.04 54.56 -70.88
CA ASN A 678 -11.61 55.58 -69.90
C ASN A 678 -12.78 56.39 -69.30
N ASN A 679 -13.96 55.77 -69.14
CA ASN A 679 -15.17 56.42 -68.60
C ASN A 679 -15.52 57.76 -69.27
N THR A 680 -15.18 57.92 -70.55
CA THR A 680 -15.36 59.17 -71.29
C THR A 680 -16.14 58.90 -72.57
N CYS A 681 -17.19 59.68 -72.80
CA CYS A 681 -17.93 59.66 -74.06
C CYS A 681 -18.04 61.06 -74.66
N LYS A 682 -18.06 61.12 -76.00
CA LYS A 682 -18.13 62.36 -76.78
C LYS A 682 -19.42 62.38 -77.59
N PHE A 683 -20.12 63.51 -77.51
CA PHE A 683 -21.34 63.76 -78.28
C PHE A 683 -21.19 65.08 -79.02
N SER A 684 -21.84 65.18 -80.19
CA SER A 684 -21.85 66.39 -81.01
C SER A 684 -23.29 66.79 -81.31
N VAL A 685 -23.56 68.09 -81.26
CA VAL A 685 -24.85 68.68 -81.64
C VAL A 685 -24.60 69.89 -82.54
N LYS A 686 -25.51 70.14 -83.48
CA LYS A 686 -25.43 71.34 -84.33
C LYS A 686 -25.74 72.58 -83.50
N GLU A 687 -25.03 73.67 -83.75
CA GLU A 687 -25.35 74.98 -83.18
C GLU A 687 -26.77 75.43 -83.58
N ASN A 688 -27.35 76.36 -82.81
CA ASN A 688 -28.74 76.80 -82.97
C ASN A 688 -29.76 75.64 -82.82
N ASN A 689 -29.42 74.62 -82.03
CA ASN A 689 -30.29 73.48 -81.76
C ASN A 689 -31.65 73.90 -81.20
N ASN A 690 -32.65 73.04 -81.41
CA ASN A 690 -33.92 73.18 -80.71
C ASN A 690 -33.73 72.96 -79.20
N ARG A 691 -34.55 73.63 -78.39
CA ARG A 691 -34.63 73.35 -76.95
C ARG A 691 -35.02 71.88 -76.76
N ASN A 692 -34.33 71.18 -75.86
CA ASN A 692 -34.46 69.74 -75.61
C ASN A 692 -33.98 68.83 -76.76
N ALA A 693 -33.05 69.28 -77.58
CA ALA A 693 -32.43 68.44 -78.62
C ALA A 693 -31.71 67.22 -78.00
N ARG A 694 -31.89 66.03 -78.59
CA ARG A 694 -31.24 64.79 -78.15
C ARG A 694 -29.77 64.76 -78.61
N LEU A 695 -28.85 64.55 -77.66
CA LEU A 695 -27.40 64.43 -77.93
C LEU A 695 -27.00 62.98 -78.20
N GLY A 696 -27.43 62.07 -77.34
CA GLY A 696 -27.05 60.67 -77.38
C GLY A 696 -27.47 59.95 -76.11
N MET A 697 -27.21 58.65 -76.07
CA MET A 697 -27.51 57.79 -74.94
C MET A 697 -26.22 57.27 -74.32
N ILE A 698 -26.16 57.27 -73.00
CA ILE A 698 -25.12 56.57 -72.24
C ILE A 698 -25.76 55.33 -71.61
N GLN A 699 -24.96 54.29 -71.40
CA GLN A 699 -25.42 53.05 -70.79
C GLN A 699 -24.37 52.55 -69.81
N ALA A 700 -24.81 52.13 -68.63
CA ALA A 700 -24.04 51.40 -67.65
C ALA A 700 -24.67 50.02 -67.42
N ARG A 701 -23.89 49.11 -66.85
CA ARG A 701 -24.31 47.79 -66.38
C ARG A 701 -23.84 47.60 -64.95
N ASP A 702 -24.61 46.81 -64.24
CA ASP A 702 -24.30 46.35 -62.90
C ASP A 702 -23.98 44.84 -62.98
N PRO A 703 -22.88 44.34 -62.38
CA PRO A 703 -22.64 42.92 -62.23
C PRO A 703 -23.72 42.21 -61.40
N ASP A 704 -24.29 42.89 -60.40
CA ASP A 704 -25.11 42.27 -59.37
C ASP A 704 -26.45 41.78 -59.90
N THR A 705 -26.72 40.49 -59.73
CA THR A 705 -28.00 39.91 -60.17
C THR A 705 -29.20 40.38 -59.35
N SER A 706 -28.96 40.78 -58.10
CA SER A 706 -29.99 41.20 -57.14
C SER A 706 -30.45 42.66 -57.34
N CYS A 707 -29.66 43.50 -58.02
CA CYS A 707 -29.97 44.91 -58.27
C CYS A 707 -29.75 45.35 -59.74
N ASN A 708 -30.79 45.27 -60.56
CA ASN A 708 -30.70 45.58 -62.00
C ASN A 708 -31.11 47.02 -62.39
N THR A 709 -31.44 47.89 -61.43
CA THR A 709 -31.97 49.25 -61.73
C THR A 709 -30.91 50.31 -61.51
N LEU A 710 -30.54 51.02 -62.59
CA LEU A 710 -29.56 52.10 -62.56
C LEU A 710 -30.23 53.47 -62.70
N THR A 711 -29.79 54.43 -61.87
CA THR A 711 -30.18 55.83 -61.95
C THR A 711 -29.02 56.68 -62.44
N TYR A 712 -29.26 57.57 -63.41
CA TYR A 712 -28.23 58.45 -63.97
C TYR A 712 -28.44 59.89 -63.51
N LYS A 713 -27.35 60.57 -63.14
CA LYS A 713 -27.38 61.98 -62.72
C LYS A 713 -26.19 62.76 -63.25
N ILE A 714 -26.44 63.95 -63.78
CA ILE A 714 -25.37 64.92 -64.07
C ILE A 714 -24.99 65.61 -62.76
N THR A 715 -23.79 65.35 -62.26
CA THR A 715 -23.30 65.91 -60.99
C THR A 715 -22.59 67.24 -61.19
N THR A 716 -21.87 67.39 -62.30
CA THR A 716 -21.10 68.60 -62.60
C THR A 716 -21.25 68.95 -64.07
N GLN A 717 -21.32 70.24 -64.38
CA GLN A 717 -21.28 70.74 -65.75
C GLN A 717 -20.56 72.09 -65.77
N GLN A 718 -19.77 72.36 -66.81
CA GLN A 718 -19.13 73.67 -66.95
C GLN A 718 -20.13 74.74 -67.38
N SER A 719 -20.76 75.43 -66.41
CA SER A 719 -21.70 76.53 -66.64
C SER A 719 -21.56 77.65 -65.61
N GLN A 720 -21.69 78.91 -66.06
CA GLN A 720 -21.65 80.13 -65.25
C GLN A 720 -23.04 80.62 -64.78
N ASN A 721 -24.03 79.74 -64.57
CA ASN A 721 -25.24 79.93 -63.71
C ASN A 721 -26.52 79.20 -64.21
N ASN A 722 -26.50 78.42 -65.31
CA ASN A 722 -27.68 77.68 -65.81
C ASN A 722 -27.40 76.20 -66.17
N GLN A 723 -28.37 75.30 -65.96
CA GLN A 723 -28.24 73.90 -66.37
C GLN A 723 -28.33 73.75 -67.90
N ILE A 724 -27.28 73.22 -68.52
CA ILE A 724 -27.14 73.11 -69.99
C ILE A 724 -27.60 71.74 -70.48
N PHE A 725 -27.35 70.69 -69.71
CA PHE A 725 -27.70 69.31 -70.06
C PHE A 725 -28.65 68.68 -69.04
N ALA A 726 -29.55 67.84 -69.54
CA ALA A 726 -30.37 66.93 -68.72
C ALA A 726 -30.16 65.49 -69.17
N ILE A 727 -30.29 64.57 -68.22
CA ILE A 727 -30.23 63.13 -68.46
C ILE A 727 -31.49 62.45 -67.90
N SER A 728 -32.06 61.52 -68.65
CA SER A 728 -33.17 60.67 -68.16
C SER A 728 -32.63 59.43 -67.44
N ASN A 729 -33.50 58.73 -66.70
CA ASN A 729 -33.18 57.42 -66.10
C ASN A 729 -32.87 56.34 -67.15
N SER A 730 -33.22 56.55 -68.42
CA SER A 730 -32.84 55.66 -69.52
C SER A 730 -31.47 56.02 -70.14
N GLY A 731 -30.70 56.93 -69.52
CA GLY A 731 -29.41 57.39 -70.01
C GLY A 731 -29.45 58.34 -71.21
N GLN A 732 -30.62 58.86 -71.61
CA GLN A 732 -30.73 59.79 -72.74
C GLN A 732 -30.32 61.20 -72.32
N ILE A 733 -29.30 61.76 -72.97
CA ILE A 733 -28.83 63.12 -72.76
C ILE A 733 -29.55 64.08 -73.73
N THR A 734 -29.99 65.22 -73.21
CA THR A 734 -30.64 66.30 -73.94
C THR A 734 -30.02 67.66 -73.62
N VAL A 735 -30.08 68.59 -74.58
CA VAL A 735 -29.61 69.97 -74.44
C VAL A 735 -30.78 70.87 -74.05
N LEU A 736 -30.70 71.54 -72.90
CA LEU A 736 -31.80 72.36 -72.35
C LEU A 736 -31.85 73.79 -72.90
N SER A 737 -30.78 74.24 -73.55
CA SER A 737 -30.65 75.57 -74.15
C SER A 737 -30.22 75.48 -75.61
N LYS A 738 -30.38 76.58 -76.36
CA LYS A 738 -29.70 76.71 -77.65
C LYS A 738 -28.21 76.92 -77.39
N LEU A 739 -27.36 76.18 -78.07
CA LEU A 739 -25.91 76.33 -78.01
C LEU A 739 -25.43 77.08 -79.23
N ASP A 740 -24.47 77.96 -78.98
CA ASP A 740 -23.81 78.77 -79.99
C ASP A 740 -22.31 78.48 -79.93
N ARG A 741 -21.71 78.13 -81.08
CA ARG A 741 -20.34 77.63 -81.12
C ARG A 741 -19.33 78.74 -80.86
N GLU A 742 -19.61 79.94 -81.39
CA GLU A 742 -18.80 81.15 -81.24
C GLU A 742 -18.72 81.57 -79.77
N PHE A 743 -19.76 81.29 -78.98
CA PHE A 743 -19.75 81.52 -77.53
C PHE A 743 -18.90 80.49 -76.79
N LYS A 744 -19.13 79.19 -77.03
CA LYS A 744 -18.34 78.10 -76.44
C LYS A 744 -18.45 76.83 -77.27
N SER A 745 -17.30 76.36 -77.77
CA SER A 745 -17.22 75.23 -78.70
C SER A 745 -17.19 73.85 -78.04
N HIS A 746 -16.88 73.78 -76.73
CA HIS A 746 -16.75 72.52 -75.99
C HIS A 746 -17.37 72.62 -74.61
N TYR A 747 -18.11 71.60 -74.22
CA TYR A 747 -18.72 71.50 -72.90
C TYR A 747 -18.32 70.17 -72.26
N THR A 748 -18.12 70.18 -70.95
CA THR A 748 -17.89 68.96 -70.17
C THR A 748 -18.97 68.83 -69.10
N ALA A 749 -19.43 67.59 -68.91
CA ALA A 749 -20.35 67.20 -67.87
C ALA A 749 -19.88 65.87 -67.26
N VAL A 750 -20.02 65.75 -65.94
CA VAL A 750 -19.76 64.51 -65.21
C VAL A 750 -21.10 63.85 -64.93
N VAL A 751 -21.21 62.58 -65.32
CA VAL A 751 -22.40 61.77 -65.08
C VAL A 751 -22.04 60.64 -64.14
N THR A 752 -22.85 60.43 -63.12
CA THR A 752 -22.78 59.27 -62.23
C THR A 752 -23.91 58.32 -62.56
N ALA A 753 -23.60 57.03 -62.67
CA ALA A 753 -24.57 55.95 -62.58
C ALA A 753 -24.56 55.45 -61.13
N GLN A 754 -25.74 55.24 -60.56
CA GLN A 754 -25.91 54.71 -59.21
C GLN A 754 -26.86 53.53 -59.27
N ASP A 755 -26.45 52.43 -58.64
CA ASP A 755 -27.27 51.24 -58.46
C ASP A 755 -28.29 51.43 -57.31
N CYS A 756 -29.01 50.36 -57.02
CA CYS A 756 -30.06 50.27 -56.02
C CYS A 756 -29.65 49.44 -54.78
N GLY A 757 -28.40 48.97 -54.71
CA GLY A 757 -27.89 48.19 -53.60
C GLY A 757 -27.25 49.04 -52.51
N SER A 758 -26.72 48.37 -51.50
CA SER A 758 -26.16 49.01 -50.31
C SER A 758 -24.85 48.32 -49.88
N PRO A 759 -23.76 49.07 -49.65
CA PRO A 759 -23.65 50.52 -49.79
C PRO A 759 -23.73 50.97 -51.25
N SER A 760 -24.32 52.15 -51.44
CA SER A 760 -24.69 52.78 -52.72
C SER A 760 -23.58 53.52 -53.45
#